data_AF-A0A3B8WVR8-F1
#
_entry.id   AF-A0A3B8WVR8-F1
#
_cell.length_a   1.000
_cell.length_b   1.000
_cell.length_c   1.000
_cell.angle_alpha   90.00
_cell.angle_beta   90.00
_cell.angle_gamma   90.00
#
_symmetry.space_group_name_H-M   'P 1'
#
loop_
_entity.id
_entity.type
_entity.pdbx_description
1 polymer ?
#
loop_
_entity_poly.entity_id
_entity_poly.type
_entity_poly.pdbx_seq_one_letter_code
_entity_poly.pdbx_strand_id
1 'polypeptide(L)'
;VGDIILPGNGSDIRKITATELATISNDFKILPGSFSAIAHQGDVSLAQGTDFRLASTTDGGLTLLAGGHLLVDSSFRQYAPFSGGLPDAHPLSGPVADYYNLADGLREDDLTPSILATAEGDIRVTSPMTLNEQVMIDAGKDLRELILRGRNNNQTDVTRIAAGRDIRFTSNDDLISIAGPGTVLMSAGRHLDLGTSVGLETKGNLVDPRLAEQGAAIYVSAGVGNGDGRDQFLVEYFAQPLQQLADQGVASEQALGALAGLVNQLAQQQVTVEELLGGGASQQQIDQLQQAVDALMVRLADSGLTGPGPDRVSSDELLANGSLLTEAEQLVEQLVSAPGSLSDRLRQLPDAAGQLLAAEGFFNELRAAGSQAGDDIAAGRTPDYSRGFAAIETLFDDSVDYQGDLSLLWSKIYTVDGGEINILVTGGAINGGVNVKPPRADDKGPSELGIVAQGEGELNIFSSGDFLVNASRAMTLGGGDLTAWSSFGDIDAGRGAKSAIAAPAPSITTDSSGNVSIDFSSAVSGSGIRTVAAGNGTRLADAFLIAPNGEVSAGDAGIDVSGRVVIAAPRVVGLDNISGGVSVNVAPPAEASVGGLDSLGGVLASVTNSVVDSVGESGFDDSGATNDGQPSVWLMRFEYYGVDAT
;
A
#
# COMPACT_ATOMS: atom_id res chain seq x y z
N VAL A 1 28.76 8.89 25.10
CA VAL A 1 28.11 9.47 26.31
C VAL A 1 27.72 10.91 26.02
N GLY A 2 28.64 11.76 25.53
CA GLY A 2 28.28 13.07 25.01
C GLY A 2 27.85 13.05 23.54
N ASP A 3 27.59 14.24 23.02
CA ASP A 3 27.13 14.49 21.65
C ASP A 3 28.18 14.12 20.60
N ILE A 4 27.70 13.72 19.42
CA ILE A 4 28.51 13.54 18.22
C ILE A 4 28.12 14.64 17.23
N ILE A 5 29.09 15.48 16.88
CA ILE A 5 28.97 16.46 15.81
C ILE A 5 29.90 16.03 14.69
N LEU A 6 29.34 15.76 13.51
CA LEU A 6 30.12 15.52 12.30
C LEU A 6 30.28 16.86 11.57
N PRO A 7 31.47 17.51 11.64
CA PRO A 7 31.67 18.83 11.06
C PRO A 7 31.64 18.73 9.54
N GLY A 8 31.07 19.72 8.85
CA GLY A 8 31.03 19.77 7.39
C GLY A 8 32.35 20.23 6.75
N ASN A 9 33.21 20.86 7.55
CA ASN A 9 34.49 21.41 7.16
C ASN A 9 35.56 20.30 7.06
N GLY A 10 36.32 20.28 5.95
CA GLY A 10 37.27 19.22 5.59
C GLY A 10 38.53 19.05 6.47
N SER A 11 38.71 19.84 7.54
CA SER A 11 39.94 19.80 8.34
C SER A 11 39.96 18.80 9.50
N ASP A 12 38.79 18.33 9.97
CA ASP A 12 38.69 17.82 11.35
C ASP A 12 38.43 16.31 11.50
N ILE A 13 38.23 15.54 10.41
CA ILE A 13 38.20 14.07 10.48
C ILE A 13 39.63 13.54 10.28
N ARG A 14 40.51 13.81 11.25
CA ARG A 14 41.87 13.22 11.29
C ARG A 14 41.88 11.93 12.11
N LYS A 15 41.51 10.82 11.46
CA LYS A 15 42.15 9.48 11.54
C LYS A 15 41.19 8.41 11.00
N ILE A 16 41.34 8.06 9.72
CA ILE A 16 41.25 6.67 9.27
C ILE A 16 42.35 6.49 8.22
N THR A 17 43.29 5.60 8.50
CA THR A 17 44.35 5.20 7.56
C THR A 17 43.77 4.20 6.56
N ALA A 18 43.48 4.67 5.35
CA ALA A 18 43.79 3.94 4.14
C ALA A 18 44.40 4.98 3.19
N THR A 19 45.70 4.84 2.96
CA THR A 19 46.54 5.80 2.24
C THR A 19 45.99 6.02 0.83
N GLU A 20 45.86 7.31 0.46
CA GLU A 20 45.56 7.84 -0.88
C GLU A 20 44.09 7.96 -1.32
N LEU A 21 43.40 8.99 -0.82
CA LEU A 21 42.24 9.61 -1.50
C LEU A 21 41.99 11.07 -1.06
N ALA A 22 43.06 11.77 -0.64
CA ALA A 22 42.98 13.17 -0.22
C ALA A 22 43.30 14.12 -1.38
N THR A 23 42.53 14.08 -2.47
CA THR A 23 42.48 15.18 -3.45
C THR A 23 41.18 15.17 -4.27
N ILE A 24 40.03 15.25 -3.60
CA ILE A 24 38.76 15.57 -4.27
C ILE A 24 38.09 16.68 -3.44
N SER A 25 37.49 17.65 -4.14
CA SER A 25 36.88 18.90 -3.66
C SER A 25 36.42 18.91 -2.20
N ASN A 26 36.58 20.04 -1.52
CA ASN A 26 36.17 20.31 -0.13
C ASN A 26 34.68 20.04 0.20
N ASP A 27 33.87 19.60 -0.76
CA ASP A 27 32.40 19.45 -0.66
C ASP A 27 31.92 18.00 -0.59
N PHE A 28 32.77 16.99 -0.88
CA PHE A 28 32.38 15.57 -0.89
C PHE A 28 33.18 14.75 0.13
N LYS A 29 32.50 14.04 1.03
CA LYS A 29 33.13 13.15 2.02
C LYS A 29 32.80 11.69 1.71
N ILE A 30 33.80 10.94 1.27
CA ILE A 30 33.66 9.49 1.06
C ILE A 30 33.82 8.78 2.42
N LEU A 31 32.77 8.09 2.84
CA LEU A 31 32.72 7.23 4.01
C LEU A 31 32.93 5.76 3.61
N PRO A 32 33.39 4.89 4.53
CA PRO A 32 33.34 3.44 4.31
C PRO A 32 31.91 2.98 4.02
N GLY A 33 31.77 1.81 3.40
CA GLY A 33 30.44 1.29 3.05
C GLY A 33 29.56 0.90 4.24
N SER A 34 30.17 0.66 5.40
CA SER A 34 29.47 0.68 6.68
C SER A 34 29.92 1.90 7.48
N PHE A 35 28.98 2.76 7.86
CA PHE A 35 29.25 3.92 8.70
C PHE A 35 28.33 3.94 9.90
N SER A 36 28.90 4.09 11.10
CA SER A 36 28.13 4.23 12.33
C SER A 36 28.53 5.44 13.17
N ALA A 37 27.53 6.15 13.69
CA ALA A 37 27.67 7.21 14.67
C ALA A 37 26.67 6.96 15.81
N ILE A 38 27.19 6.71 17.02
CA ILE A 38 26.39 6.22 18.16
C ILE A 38 26.65 7.09 19.39
N ALA A 39 25.67 7.90 19.77
CA ALA A 39 25.68 8.74 20.95
C ALA A 39 24.71 8.21 22.01
N HIS A 40 25.12 7.25 22.84
CA HIS A 40 24.24 6.56 23.81
C HIS A 40 23.38 7.42 24.75
N GLN A 41 23.78 8.66 25.06
CA GLN A 41 23.04 9.57 25.95
C GLN A 41 22.94 11.00 25.41
N GLY A 42 23.55 11.26 24.26
CA GLY A 42 23.66 12.59 23.69
C GLY A 42 23.02 12.65 22.31
N ASP A 43 23.23 13.79 21.67
CA ASP A 43 22.70 14.05 20.34
C ASP A 43 23.68 13.59 19.25
N VAL A 44 23.14 13.27 18.08
CA VAL A 44 23.93 13.14 16.84
C VAL A 44 23.50 14.27 15.91
N SER A 45 24.44 15.11 15.51
CA SER A 45 24.20 16.22 14.58
C SER A 45 25.19 16.19 13.43
N LEU A 46 24.68 16.25 12.20
CA LEU A 46 25.47 16.37 10.98
C LEU A 46 25.32 17.77 10.41
N ALA A 47 26.47 18.44 10.19
CA ALA A 47 26.48 19.85 9.80
C ALA A 47 25.97 20.08 8.36
N GLN A 48 25.27 21.19 8.17
CA GLN A 48 24.71 21.60 6.88
C GLN A 48 25.72 21.63 5.73
N GLY A 49 25.26 21.25 4.54
CA GLY A 49 25.97 21.47 3.28
C GLY A 49 27.06 20.45 2.95
N THR A 50 27.09 19.31 3.64
CA THR A 50 28.00 18.21 3.32
C THR A 50 27.27 17.13 2.53
N ASP A 51 27.89 16.64 1.45
CA ASP A 51 27.45 15.43 0.75
C ASP A 51 28.32 14.24 1.15
N PHE A 52 27.75 13.36 1.98
CA PHE A 52 28.38 12.12 2.42
C PHE A 52 28.07 10.99 1.44
N ARG A 53 29.12 10.31 1.00
CA ARG A 53 29.06 9.23 0.03
C ARG A 53 29.53 7.95 0.66
N LEU A 54 28.64 6.99 0.87
CA LEU A 54 29.05 5.67 1.36
C LEU A 54 29.64 4.88 0.18
N ALA A 55 30.86 4.38 0.37
CA ALA A 55 31.47 3.45 -0.57
C ALA A 55 30.60 2.18 -0.68
N SER A 56 30.58 1.52 -1.82
CA SER A 56 29.82 0.27 -1.90
C SER A 56 30.58 -0.90 -1.28
N THR A 57 29.90 -1.68 -0.44
CA THR A 57 30.38 -2.95 0.15
C THR A 57 29.22 -3.93 0.20
N THR A 58 29.36 -5.24 0.02
CA THR A 58 28.22 -6.19 -0.03
C THR A 58 27.28 -6.20 1.17
N ASP A 59 27.74 -5.82 2.37
CA ASP A 59 26.96 -5.85 3.63
C ASP A 59 27.10 -4.53 4.42
N GLY A 60 27.03 -3.38 3.73
CA GLY A 60 27.28 -2.06 4.31
C GLY A 60 26.01 -1.24 4.40
N GLY A 61 25.90 -0.46 5.48
CA GLY A 61 24.78 0.45 5.70
C GLY A 61 25.15 1.61 6.60
N LEU A 62 24.19 2.52 6.76
CA LEU A 62 24.28 3.70 7.60
C LEU A 62 23.63 3.41 8.97
N THR A 63 24.33 3.67 10.07
CA THR A 63 23.78 3.55 11.43
C THR A 63 23.97 4.84 12.22
N LEU A 64 22.89 5.58 12.48
CA LEU A 64 22.90 6.80 13.28
C LEU A 64 22.02 6.60 14.51
N LEU A 65 22.62 6.50 15.69
CA LEU A 65 21.91 6.24 16.95
C LEU A 65 22.18 7.35 17.95
N ALA A 66 21.13 7.94 18.51
CA ALA A 66 21.21 8.96 19.54
C ALA A 66 20.39 8.60 20.78
N GLY A 67 20.87 8.95 21.96
CA GLY A 67 20.07 8.88 23.19
C GLY A 67 19.08 10.04 23.25
N GLY A 68 19.55 11.23 22.86
CA GLY A 68 18.75 12.43 22.68
C GLY A 68 18.23 12.55 21.24
N HIS A 69 18.60 13.62 20.56
CA HIS A 69 18.10 14.01 19.25
C HIS A 69 19.04 13.58 18.11
N LEU A 70 18.46 13.32 16.94
CA LEU A 70 19.19 13.10 15.69
C LEU A 70 18.83 14.19 14.69
N LEU A 71 19.81 15.02 14.31
CA LEU A 71 19.68 16.07 13.31
C LEU A 71 20.57 15.77 12.10
N VAL A 72 19.94 15.50 10.96
CA VAL A 72 20.61 15.18 9.69
C VAL A 72 20.35 16.28 8.68
N ASP A 73 21.26 17.25 8.63
CA ASP A 73 21.22 18.34 7.65
C ASP A 73 22.27 18.16 6.52
N SER A 74 22.78 16.94 6.35
CA SER A 74 23.72 16.55 5.30
C SER A 74 23.05 15.54 4.37
N SER A 75 23.41 15.55 3.08
CA SER A 75 22.97 14.50 2.19
C SER A 75 23.77 13.22 2.39
N PHE A 76 23.10 12.08 2.26
CA PHE A 76 23.72 10.77 2.22
C PHE A 76 23.39 10.10 0.91
N ARG A 77 24.42 9.55 0.24
CA ARG A 77 24.24 8.75 -0.96
C ARG A 77 25.07 7.49 -0.88
N GLN A 78 24.40 6.35 -0.91
CA GLN A 78 25.05 5.06 -1.13
C GLN A 78 25.17 4.82 -2.62
N TYR A 79 26.39 4.52 -3.07
CA TYR A 79 26.63 3.99 -4.41
C TYR A 79 26.61 2.47 -4.33
N ALA A 80 26.27 1.79 -5.43
CA ALA A 80 26.41 0.35 -5.47
C ALA A 80 27.74 -0.07 -6.15
N PRO A 81 28.10 -1.38 -6.10
CA PRO A 81 29.49 -1.80 -6.21
C PRO A 81 29.98 -1.80 -7.65
N PHE A 82 31.03 -1.01 -7.92
CA PHE A 82 31.75 -1.05 -9.18
C PHE A 82 32.43 -2.42 -9.37
N SER A 83 32.03 -3.15 -10.40
CA SER A 83 32.50 -4.53 -10.69
C SER A 83 33.77 -4.60 -11.57
N GLY A 84 34.32 -3.47 -12.01
CA GLY A 84 35.63 -3.40 -12.66
C GLY A 84 36.70 -3.01 -11.63
N GLY A 85 37.91 -3.57 -11.67
CA GLY A 85 39.02 -2.96 -10.93
C GLY A 85 39.15 -1.48 -11.29
N LEU A 86 39.48 -0.62 -10.32
CA LEU A 86 39.86 0.77 -10.61
C LEU A 86 40.92 0.75 -11.74
N PRO A 87 40.72 1.49 -12.85
CA PRO A 87 41.75 1.56 -13.88
C PRO A 87 43.05 2.05 -13.26
N ASP A 88 44.13 1.30 -13.45
CA ASP A 88 45.46 1.68 -12.96
C ASP A 88 45.78 3.13 -13.34
N ALA A 89 45.96 3.96 -12.32
CA ALA A 89 46.67 5.24 -12.33
C ALA A 89 46.61 6.05 -13.64
N HIS A 90 45.42 6.45 -14.08
CA HIS A 90 45.28 7.62 -14.94
C HIS A 90 44.91 8.83 -14.08
N PRO A 91 45.65 9.96 -14.15
CA PRO A 91 45.23 11.18 -13.46
C PRO A 91 43.95 11.66 -14.12
N LEU A 92 42.81 11.40 -13.46
CA LEU A 92 41.49 11.71 -13.97
C LEU A 92 41.28 13.23 -13.95
N SER A 93 41.43 13.88 -15.11
CA SER A 93 40.99 15.25 -15.35
C SER A 93 39.58 15.22 -15.96
N GLY A 94 38.57 15.02 -15.12
CA GLY A 94 37.14 15.07 -15.50
C GLY A 94 36.25 15.13 -14.25
N PRO A 95 34.98 15.56 -14.36
CA PRO A 95 34.06 15.51 -13.23
C PRO A 95 33.91 14.06 -12.78
N VAL A 96 34.36 13.79 -11.56
CA VAL A 96 34.32 12.46 -10.92
C VAL A 96 32.90 11.88 -10.86
N ALA A 97 31.86 12.70 -11.08
CA ALA A 97 30.44 12.32 -11.09
C ALA A 97 30.04 11.34 -12.21
N ASP A 98 30.75 11.28 -13.33
CA ASP A 98 30.30 10.50 -14.51
C ASP A 98 30.72 9.01 -14.46
N TYR A 99 31.66 8.63 -13.58
CA TYR A 99 32.19 7.25 -13.54
C TYR A 99 31.54 6.34 -12.47
N TYR A 100 30.79 6.89 -11.51
CA TYR A 100 30.13 6.12 -10.45
C TYR A 100 28.68 5.71 -10.77
N ASN A 101 28.22 5.95 -12.01
CA ASN A 101 26.86 5.60 -12.48
C ASN A 101 26.82 4.31 -13.31
N LEU A 102 27.87 3.49 -13.32
CA LEU A 102 27.99 2.36 -14.24
C LEU A 102 28.32 1.06 -13.50
N ALA A 103 27.33 0.17 -13.52
CA ALA A 103 27.34 -1.25 -13.19
C ALA A 103 27.34 -1.62 -11.70
N ASP A 104 26.15 -1.55 -11.10
CA ASP A 104 25.83 -2.14 -9.81
C ASP A 104 25.43 -3.61 -9.96
N GLY A 105 25.61 -4.45 -8.93
CA GLY A 105 24.84 -5.70 -8.76
C GLY A 105 23.68 -5.44 -7.80
N LEU A 106 22.57 -6.17 -7.94
CA LEU A 106 21.55 -6.21 -6.88
C LEU A 106 22.16 -6.80 -5.61
N ARG A 107 21.71 -6.31 -4.44
CA ARG A 107 22.17 -6.76 -3.12
C ARG A 107 21.15 -7.69 -2.48
N GLU A 108 20.68 -8.68 -3.23
CA GLU A 108 19.63 -9.61 -2.74
C GLU A 108 20.08 -10.33 -1.45
N ASP A 109 21.38 -10.61 -1.29
CA ASP A 109 21.92 -11.24 -0.08
C ASP A 109 22.13 -10.27 1.11
N ASP A 110 21.98 -8.95 0.91
CA ASP A 110 22.19 -7.96 1.99
C ASP A 110 20.90 -7.71 2.75
N LEU A 111 20.80 -8.35 3.91
CA LEU A 111 19.69 -8.19 4.84
C LEU A 111 19.94 -7.09 5.88
N THR A 112 21.08 -6.40 5.84
CA THR A 112 21.44 -5.43 6.87
C THR A 112 20.75 -4.10 6.60
N PRO A 113 19.83 -3.64 7.47
CA PRO A 113 19.16 -2.37 7.27
C PRO A 113 20.08 -1.18 7.57
N SER A 114 19.84 -0.06 6.89
CA SER A 114 20.28 1.24 7.36
C SER A 114 19.37 1.72 8.49
N ILE A 115 19.95 2.17 9.62
CA ILE A 115 19.23 2.47 10.87
C ILE A 115 19.45 3.92 11.30
N LEU A 116 18.37 4.64 11.53
CA LEU A 116 18.34 5.93 12.22
C LEU A 116 17.44 5.79 13.44
N ALA A 117 17.97 5.93 14.65
CA ALA A 117 17.12 5.79 15.84
C ALA A 117 17.49 6.76 16.96
N THR A 118 16.46 7.14 17.72
CA THR A 118 16.60 7.90 18.96
C THR A 118 15.92 7.16 20.09
N ALA A 119 16.52 7.14 21.28
CA ALA A 119 15.90 6.48 22.44
C ALA A 119 14.71 7.30 22.99
N GLU A 120 14.89 8.61 23.14
CA GLU A 120 13.86 9.48 23.75
C GLU A 120 13.64 10.79 22.97
N GLY A 121 14.41 11.05 21.92
CA GLY A 121 14.40 12.34 21.22
C GLY A 121 13.62 12.35 19.93
N ASP A 122 13.80 13.47 19.22
CA ASP A 122 13.24 13.70 17.90
C ASP A 122 14.26 13.32 16.83
N ILE A 123 13.79 12.84 15.69
CA ILE A 123 14.59 12.74 14.46
C ILE A 123 14.16 13.87 13.53
N ARG A 124 15.15 14.58 12.96
CA ARG A 124 14.92 15.57 11.91
C ARG A 124 15.89 15.37 10.75
N VAL A 125 15.36 15.19 9.55
CA VAL A 125 16.16 14.98 8.33
C VAL A 125 15.76 16.01 7.27
N THR A 126 16.59 17.03 7.09
CA THR A 126 16.29 18.15 6.17
C THR A 126 17.06 18.07 4.86
N SER A 127 17.81 16.99 4.65
CA SER A 127 18.62 16.76 3.45
C SER A 127 18.37 15.38 2.88
N PRO A 128 18.50 15.20 1.55
CA PRO A 128 18.20 13.92 0.91
C PRO A 128 19.11 12.78 1.39
N MET A 129 18.50 11.64 1.72
CA MET A 129 19.17 10.36 1.91
C MET A 129 18.80 9.41 0.78
N THR A 130 19.78 8.80 0.15
CA THR A 130 19.61 7.75 -0.86
C THR A 130 20.34 6.50 -0.39
N LEU A 131 19.57 5.47 -0.03
CA LEU A 131 20.01 4.22 0.57
C LEU A 131 19.55 3.06 -0.33
N ASN A 132 20.36 2.02 -0.49
CA ASN A 132 20.14 0.97 -1.49
C ASN A 132 19.72 -0.37 -0.84
N GLU A 133 19.17 -0.28 0.37
CA GLU A 133 18.72 -1.38 1.20
C GLU A 133 17.57 -0.89 2.10
N GLN A 134 16.91 -1.84 2.77
CA GLN A 134 15.81 -1.53 3.68
C GLN A 134 16.24 -0.55 4.78
N VAL A 135 15.32 0.34 5.19
CA VAL A 135 15.63 1.44 6.11
C VAL A 135 14.76 1.36 7.35
N MET A 136 15.37 1.49 8.53
CA MET A 136 14.69 1.55 9.82
C MET A 136 14.89 2.93 10.44
N ILE A 137 13.82 3.70 10.59
CA ILE A 137 13.80 5.01 11.23
C ILE A 137 12.87 4.93 12.45
N ASP A 138 13.43 5.02 13.65
CA ASP A 138 12.68 4.94 14.91
C ASP A 138 12.91 6.19 15.77
N ALA A 139 11.96 7.13 15.75
CA ALA A 139 11.99 8.31 16.60
C ALA A 139 11.34 8.03 17.97
N GLY A 140 12.08 8.26 19.07
CA GLY A 140 11.55 8.07 20.43
C GLY A 140 10.39 9.02 20.76
N LYS A 141 10.31 10.18 20.08
CA LYS A 141 9.21 11.14 20.17
C LYS A 141 8.66 11.50 18.79
N ASP A 142 9.21 12.53 18.15
CA ASP A 142 8.69 13.01 16.86
C ASP A 142 9.67 12.74 15.72
N LEU A 143 9.15 12.40 14.55
CA LEU A 143 9.87 12.49 13.28
C LEU A 143 9.41 13.74 12.55
N ARG A 144 10.33 14.67 12.28
CA ARG A 144 10.03 15.94 11.60
C ARG A 144 10.86 16.07 10.35
N GLU A 145 10.21 16.24 9.20
CA GLU A 145 10.86 16.32 7.89
C GLU A 145 11.64 15.04 7.55
N LEU A 146 11.50 14.59 6.31
CA LEU A 146 12.22 13.41 5.83
C LEU A 146 12.28 13.46 4.32
N ILE A 147 13.50 13.35 3.79
CA ILE A 147 13.73 13.16 2.36
C ILE A 147 14.49 11.85 2.18
N LEU A 148 13.76 10.76 2.02
CA LEU A 148 14.27 9.41 1.88
C LEU A 148 13.98 8.85 0.49
N ARG A 149 15.03 8.36 -0.16
CA ARG A 149 14.98 7.48 -1.32
C ARG A 149 15.60 6.15 -0.91
N GLY A 150 14.77 5.18 -0.60
CA GLY A 150 15.20 3.85 -0.15
C GLY A 150 14.95 2.79 -1.20
N ARG A 151 15.40 1.57 -0.92
CA ARG A 151 15.19 0.41 -1.77
C ARG A 151 15.05 -0.84 -0.92
N ASN A 152 13.99 -1.60 -1.14
CA ASN A 152 13.91 -2.98 -0.73
C ASN A 152 14.45 -3.86 -1.87
N ASN A 153 15.35 -4.79 -1.57
CA ASN A 153 15.95 -5.69 -2.55
C ASN A 153 15.20 -7.03 -2.63
N ASN A 154 14.54 -7.44 -1.55
CA ASN A 154 13.82 -8.72 -1.45
C ASN A 154 12.35 -8.54 -1.08
N GLN A 155 11.53 -9.56 -1.39
CA GLN A 155 10.10 -9.57 -1.06
C GLN A 155 9.83 -9.57 0.46
N THR A 156 10.77 -10.08 1.25
CA THR A 156 10.69 -10.11 2.72
C THR A 156 11.24 -8.85 3.39
N ASP A 157 11.79 -7.90 2.62
CA ASP A 157 12.37 -6.68 3.18
C ASP A 157 11.28 -5.75 3.74
N VAL A 158 11.60 -5.15 4.89
CA VAL A 158 10.70 -4.22 5.59
C VAL A 158 11.44 -2.92 5.85
N THR A 159 11.00 -1.86 5.17
CA THR A 159 11.38 -0.49 5.50
C THR A 159 10.40 0.06 6.54
N ARG A 160 10.90 0.49 7.70
CA ARG A 160 10.10 0.98 8.83
C ARG A 160 10.39 2.45 9.11
N ILE A 161 9.34 3.24 9.27
CA ILE A 161 9.39 4.64 9.70
C ILE A 161 8.40 4.83 10.85
N ALA A 162 8.89 4.88 12.09
CA ALA A 162 8.08 4.99 13.28
C ALA A 162 8.42 6.23 14.11
N ALA A 163 7.41 6.84 14.72
CA ALA A 163 7.56 7.86 15.75
C ALA A 163 6.69 7.54 16.96
N GLY A 164 7.29 7.61 18.16
CA GLY A 164 6.58 7.37 19.42
C GLY A 164 5.41 8.34 19.67
N ARG A 165 5.38 9.49 18.98
CA ARG A 165 4.30 10.47 19.04
C ARG A 165 3.86 10.91 17.65
N ASP A 166 4.52 11.87 17.03
CA ASP A 166 4.02 12.48 15.79
C ASP A 166 5.00 12.33 14.63
N ILE A 167 4.49 12.05 13.44
CA ILE A 167 5.24 12.25 12.18
C ILE A 167 4.69 13.51 11.51
N ARG A 168 5.57 14.47 11.20
CA ARG A 168 5.17 15.74 10.62
C ARG A 168 6.08 16.16 9.47
N PHE A 169 5.51 16.28 8.28
CA PHE A 169 6.17 16.88 7.12
C PHE A 169 5.78 18.36 7.01
N THR A 170 6.78 19.20 6.82
CA THR A 170 6.63 20.66 6.81
C THR A 170 7.24 21.33 5.59
N SER A 171 7.96 20.58 4.75
CA SER A 171 8.53 21.04 3.49
C SER A 171 7.75 20.47 2.30
N ASN A 172 7.73 21.21 1.18
CA ASN A 172 7.22 20.67 -0.09
C ASN A 172 8.10 19.53 -0.63
N ASP A 173 9.40 19.52 -0.25
CA ASP A 173 10.39 18.54 -0.69
C ASP A 173 10.39 17.24 0.15
N ASP A 174 9.67 17.23 1.28
CA ASP A 174 9.57 16.03 2.13
C ASP A 174 8.99 14.88 1.28
N LEU A 175 9.65 13.73 1.33
CA LEU A 175 9.39 12.58 0.47
C LEU A 175 9.90 11.30 1.13
N ILE A 176 9.09 10.26 1.08
CA ILE A 176 9.54 8.88 1.21
C ILE A 176 9.26 8.19 -0.13
N SER A 177 10.31 7.75 -0.83
CA SER A 177 10.19 6.97 -2.07
C SER A 177 10.98 5.68 -1.92
N ILE A 178 10.30 4.53 -1.95
CA ILE A 178 10.92 3.21 -1.83
C ILE A 178 10.81 2.46 -3.15
N ALA A 179 11.93 2.00 -3.70
CA ALA A 179 11.96 1.11 -4.85
C ALA A 179 11.97 -0.36 -4.41
N GLY A 180 11.55 -1.25 -5.32
CA GLY A 180 11.55 -2.69 -5.12
C GLY A 180 10.35 -3.23 -4.31
N PRO A 181 10.35 -4.55 -4.06
CA PRO A 181 9.23 -5.27 -3.44
C PRO A 181 9.21 -5.15 -1.91
N GLY A 182 8.40 -5.98 -1.25
CA GLY A 182 8.34 -6.07 0.21
C GLY A 182 7.37 -5.06 0.82
N THR A 183 7.75 -4.47 1.95
CA THR A 183 6.81 -3.67 2.76
C THR A 183 7.42 -2.36 3.24
N VAL A 184 6.59 -1.31 3.28
CA VAL A 184 6.85 -0.06 3.99
C VAL A 184 5.85 0.10 5.13
N LEU A 185 6.36 0.09 6.37
CA LEU A 185 5.58 0.33 7.59
C LEU A 185 5.82 1.76 8.07
N MET A 186 4.79 2.60 8.09
CA MET A 186 4.85 3.98 8.60
C MET A 186 3.89 4.15 9.78
N SER A 187 4.39 4.47 10.97
CA SER A 187 3.56 4.56 12.19
C SER A 187 3.83 5.79 13.04
N ALA A 188 2.76 6.43 13.51
CA ALA A 188 2.80 7.49 14.50
C ALA A 188 1.95 7.11 15.71
N GLY A 189 2.51 7.26 16.92
CA GLY A 189 1.77 7.02 18.17
C GLY A 189 0.55 7.93 18.33
N ARG A 190 0.52 9.08 17.63
CA ARG A 190 -0.56 10.06 17.56
C ARG A 190 -0.82 10.54 16.14
N HIS A 191 -0.30 11.70 15.72
CA HIS A 191 -0.68 12.30 14.45
C HIS A 191 0.33 11.99 13.36
N LEU A 192 -0.19 11.73 12.15
CA LEU A 192 0.59 11.64 10.94
C LEU A 192 0.13 12.75 9.98
N ASP A 193 0.94 13.80 9.87
CA ASP A 193 0.64 14.97 9.04
C ASP A 193 1.65 15.07 7.91
N LEU A 194 1.23 14.72 6.69
CA LEU A 194 2.07 14.85 5.50
C LEU A 194 2.07 16.27 4.92
N GLY A 195 1.26 17.20 5.45
CA GLY A 195 1.29 18.61 5.09
C GLY A 195 1.21 18.86 3.57
N THR A 196 2.17 19.62 3.04
CA THR A 196 2.30 19.97 1.61
C THR A 196 3.42 19.21 0.90
N SER A 197 3.96 18.18 1.54
CA SER A 197 5.06 17.34 1.06
C SER A 197 4.73 16.57 -0.21
N VAL A 198 5.75 16.08 -0.92
CA VAL A 198 5.54 15.11 -2.01
C VAL A 198 4.77 13.89 -1.50
N GLY A 199 5.06 13.43 -0.28
CA GLY A 199 4.33 12.36 0.41
C GLY A 199 5.09 11.05 0.47
N LEU A 200 4.34 9.94 0.46
CA LEU A 200 4.86 8.58 0.52
C LEU A 200 4.55 7.84 -0.79
N GLU A 201 5.55 7.20 -1.39
CA GLU A 201 5.37 6.39 -2.59
C GLU A 201 6.26 5.14 -2.65
N THR A 202 5.74 4.06 -3.25
CA THR A 202 6.53 2.88 -3.66
C THR A 202 6.52 2.75 -5.18
N LYS A 203 7.62 2.25 -5.75
CA LYS A 203 7.87 2.33 -7.21
C LYS A 203 8.24 1.02 -7.90
N GLY A 204 8.29 -0.11 -7.19
CA GLY A 204 8.72 -1.38 -7.80
C GLY A 204 10.04 -1.25 -8.55
N ASN A 205 10.10 -1.76 -9.77
CA ASN A 205 11.29 -1.72 -10.61
C ASN A 205 11.42 -0.45 -11.48
N LEU A 206 10.52 0.54 -11.36
CA LEU A 206 10.54 1.74 -12.20
C LEU A 206 11.80 2.59 -12.04
N VAL A 207 12.49 2.45 -10.90
CA VAL A 207 13.78 3.11 -10.64
C VAL A 207 14.97 2.20 -10.96
N ASP A 208 14.78 0.87 -10.93
CA ASP A 208 15.80 -0.12 -11.19
C ASP A 208 15.16 -1.40 -11.78
N PRO A 209 15.27 -1.63 -13.11
CA PRO A 209 14.54 -2.69 -13.82
C PRO A 209 14.99 -4.11 -13.44
N ARG A 210 15.99 -4.24 -12.58
CA ARG A 210 16.44 -5.54 -12.07
C ARG A 210 15.61 -6.00 -10.87
N LEU A 211 14.96 -5.08 -10.17
CA LEU A 211 14.06 -5.41 -9.06
C LEU A 211 12.79 -6.11 -9.57
N ALA A 212 12.07 -6.76 -8.65
CA ALA A 212 10.73 -7.26 -8.94
C ALA A 212 9.83 -6.14 -9.46
N GLU A 213 8.95 -6.45 -10.41
CA GLU A 213 7.99 -5.51 -10.99
C GLU A 213 7.08 -4.92 -9.93
N GLN A 214 6.48 -5.78 -9.10
CA GLN A 214 5.61 -5.37 -8.01
C GLN A 214 6.37 -4.53 -6.95
N GLY A 215 5.83 -3.33 -6.69
CA GLY A 215 6.29 -2.44 -5.64
C GLY A 215 5.91 -2.90 -4.24
N ALA A 216 6.64 -2.36 -3.25
CA ALA A 216 6.35 -2.61 -1.85
C ALA A 216 4.92 -2.21 -1.47
N ALA A 217 4.27 -3.03 -0.64
CA ALA A 217 3.02 -2.68 0.02
C ALA A 217 3.26 -1.56 1.04
N ILE A 218 2.25 -0.71 1.26
CA ILE A 218 2.29 0.39 2.22
C ILE A 218 1.32 0.11 3.36
N TYR A 219 1.82 0.20 4.59
CA TYR A 219 1.01 0.14 5.80
C TYR A 219 1.23 1.41 6.61
N VAL A 220 0.19 2.21 6.76
CA VAL A 220 0.19 3.47 7.50
C VAL A 220 -0.67 3.34 8.73
N SER A 221 -0.15 3.76 9.88
CA SER A 221 -0.92 3.80 11.12
C SER A 221 -0.73 5.12 11.86
N ALA A 222 -1.83 5.67 12.37
CA ALA A 222 -1.82 6.86 13.21
C ALA A 222 -2.70 6.62 14.44
N GLY A 223 -2.24 7.09 15.59
CA GLY A 223 -2.95 6.95 16.85
C GLY A 223 -2.93 5.54 17.43
N VAL A 224 -2.14 4.61 16.88
CA VAL A 224 -2.08 3.20 17.32
C VAL A 224 -1.46 2.99 18.71
N GLY A 225 -0.88 4.03 19.33
CA GLY A 225 -0.33 3.96 20.68
C GLY A 225 0.65 2.78 20.88
N ASN A 226 0.75 2.28 22.12
CA ASN A 226 1.43 1.03 22.46
C ASN A 226 0.42 -0.12 22.71
N GLY A 227 -0.84 0.05 22.30
CA GLY A 227 -1.91 -0.91 22.56
C GLY A 227 -1.81 -2.08 21.59
N ASP A 228 -1.34 -3.22 22.09
CA ASP A 228 -0.93 -4.39 21.30
C ASP A 228 -1.98 -5.52 21.39
N GLY A 229 -3.16 -5.28 20.81
CA GLY A 229 -4.17 -6.34 20.63
C GLY A 229 -3.79 -7.36 19.56
N ARG A 230 -2.68 -7.16 18.84
CA ARG A 230 -2.20 -8.01 17.73
C ARG A 230 -2.15 -9.47 18.13
N ASP A 231 -1.49 -9.78 19.25
CA ASP A 231 -1.31 -11.15 19.71
C ASP A 231 -2.64 -11.83 20.04
N GLN A 232 -3.59 -11.09 20.61
CA GLN A 232 -4.93 -11.59 20.89
C GLN A 232 -5.71 -11.78 19.59
N PHE A 233 -5.62 -10.82 18.68
CA PHE A 233 -6.25 -10.86 17.36
C PHE A 233 -5.79 -12.09 16.55
N LEU A 234 -4.49 -12.32 16.46
CA LEU A 234 -3.94 -13.51 15.78
C LEU A 234 -4.43 -14.81 16.41
N VAL A 235 -4.66 -14.84 17.72
CA VAL A 235 -5.19 -16.02 18.38
C VAL A 235 -6.66 -16.24 18.06
N GLU A 236 -7.49 -15.20 18.18
CA GLU A 236 -8.94 -15.28 18.02
C GLU A 236 -9.38 -15.42 16.56
N TYR A 237 -8.68 -14.75 15.63
CA TYR A 237 -9.07 -14.67 14.23
C TYR A 237 -8.24 -15.56 13.29
N PHE A 238 -7.10 -16.10 13.74
CA PHE A 238 -6.35 -17.10 12.97
C PHE A 238 -6.19 -18.43 13.71
N ALA A 239 -5.55 -18.44 14.88
CA ALA A 239 -5.21 -19.70 15.52
C ALA A 239 -6.45 -20.55 15.88
N GLN A 240 -7.46 -19.94 16.49
CA GLN A 240 -8.66 -20.67 16.91
C GLN A 240 -9.51 -21.16 15.71
N PRO A 241 -9.84 -20.33 14.70
CA PRO A 241 -10.60 -20.79 13.54
C PRO A 241 -9.86 -21.88 12.75
N LEU A 242 -8.55 -21.75 12.55
CA LEU A 242 -7.74 -22.74 11.84
C LEU A 242 -7.58 -24.05 12.62
N GLN A 243 -7.46 -23.97 13.95
CA GLN A 243 -7.47 -25.16 14.81
C GLN A 243 -8.83 -25.87 14.74
N GLN A 244 -9.94 -25.13 14.79
CA GLN A 244 -11.28 -25.70 14.67
C GLN A 244 -11.50 -26.37 13.32
N LEU A 245 -10.99 -25.76 12.24
CA LEU A 245 -11.01 -26.36 10.90
C LEU A 245 -10.24 -27.69 10.88
N ALA A 246 -9.02 -27.73 11.41
CA ALA A 246 -8.23 -28.96 11.48
C ALA A 246 -8.89 -30.06 12.34
N ASP A 247 -9.55 -29.69 13.43
CA ASP A 247 -10.20 -30.63 14.34
C ASP A 247 -11.52 -31.19 13.80
N GLN A 248 -12.29 -30.37 13.06
CA GLN A 248 -13.67 -30.69 12.66
C GLN A 248 -13.84 -30.98 11.16
N GLY A 249 -12.90 -30.55 10.32
CA GLY A 249 -12.97 -30.69 8.86
C GLY A 249 -14.11 -29.90 8.22
N VAL A 250 -14.58 -28.83 8.87
CA VAL A 250 -15.64 -27.94 8.35
C VAL A 250 -15.17 -26.51 8.44
N ALA A 251 -15.05 -25.85 7.28
CA ALA A 251 -14.67 -24.45 7.19
C ALA A 251 -15.85 -23.54 7.56
N SER A 252 -15.80 -22.97 8.77
CA SER A 252 -16.65 -21.84 9.14
C SER A 252 -16.26 -20.59 8.33
N GLU A 253 -17.14 -19.59 8.28
CA GLU A 253 -16.84 -18.34 7.58
C GLU A 253 -15.58 -17.64 8.13
N GLN A 254 -15.40 -17.65 9.46
CA GLN A 254 -14.18 -17.15 10.09
C GLN A 254 -12.95 -17.99 9.73
N ALA A 255 -13.08 -19.32 9.63
CA ALA A 255 -11.98 -20.18 9.21
C ALA A 255 -11.60 -19.92 7.74
N LEU A 256 -12.56 -19.67 6.86
CA LEU A 256 -12.31 -19.28 5.46
C LEU A 256 -11.64 -17.90 5.37
N GLY A 257 -12.03 -16.95 6.22
CA GLY A 257 -11.36 -15.66 6.34
C GLY A 257 -9.90 -15.78 6.79
N ALA A 258 -9.66 -16.56 7.84
CA ALA A 258 -8.33 -16.86 8.35
C ALA A 258 -7.46 -17.56 7.31
N LEU A 259 -8.04 -18.51 6.57
CA LEU A 259 -7.35 -19.28 5.55
C LEU A 259 -6.98 -18.41 4.35
N ALA A 260 -7.93 -17.64 3.82
CA ALA A 260 -7.68 -16.69 2.74
C ALA A 260 -6.59 -15.68 3.14
N GLY A 261 -6.67 -15.12 4.35
CA GLY A 261 -5.66 -14.20 4.87
C GLY A 261 -4.27 -14.84 4.96
N LEU A 262 -4.17 -16.06 5.49
CA LEU A 262 -2.89 -16.77 5.58
C LEU A 262 -2.29 -17.07 4.20
N VAL A 263 -3.13 -17.50 3.25
CA VAL A 263 -2.71 -17.76 1.86
C VAL A 263 -2.21 -16.48 1.21
N ASN A 264 -2.92 -15.36 1.37
CA ASN A 264 -2.50 -14.08 0.80
C ASN A 264 -1.16 -13.62 1.38
N GLN A 265 -0.96 -13.74 2.69
CA GLN A 265 0.30 -13.35 3.34
C GLN A 265 1.49 -14.20 2.90
N LEU A 266 1.27 -15.50 2.69
CA LEU A 266 2.27 -16.41 2.11
C LEU A 266 2.55 -16.09 0.64
N ALA A 267 1.52 -15.79 -0.15
CA ALA A 267 1.65 -15.45 -1.57
C ALA A 267 2.47 -14.18 -1.77
N GLN A 268 2.26 -13.18 -0.92
CA GLN A 268 3.01 -11.93 -0.91
C GLN A 268 4.37 -12.03 -0.20
N GLN A 269 4.72 -13.21 0.34
CA GLN A 269 5.90 -13.48 1.19
C GLN A 269 6.07 -12.47 2.35
N GLN A 270 4.95 -11.93 2.84
CA GLN A 270 4.89 -11.06 4.02
C GLN A 270 4.99 -11.86 5.32
N VAL A 271 4.67 -13.16 5.25
CA VAL A 271 4.89 -14.15 6.29
C VAL A 271 5.54 -15.38 5.67
N THR A 272 6.54 -15.95 6.32
CA THR A 272 7.28 -17.13 5.85
C THR A 272 6.88 -18.41 6.57
N VAL A 273 7.19 -19.56 5.95
CA VAL A 273 6.98 -20.89 6.54
C VAL A 273 7.77 -21.06 7.83
N GLU A 274 9.00 -20.56 7.85
CA GLU A 274 9.88 -20.58 9.02
C GLU A 274 9.29 -19.80 10.20
N GLU A 275 8.72 -18.62 9.93
CA GLU A 275 8.07 -17.80 10.95
C GLU A 275 6.80 -18.48 11.51
N LEU A 276 5.97 -19.07 10.65
CA LEU A 276 4.75 -19.78 11.06
C LEU A 276 5.02 -21.05 11.89
N LEU A 277 6.10 -21.75 11.57
CA LEU A 277 6.53 -22.97 12.27
C LEU A 277 7.35 -22.67 13.54
N GLY A 278 7.98 -21.51 13.61
CA GLY A 278 8.81 -21.08 14.73
C GLY A 278 10.08 -21.92 14.92
N GLY A 279 10.93 -21.52 15.87
CA GLY A 279 12.27 -22.12 16.05
C GLY A 279 12.31 -23.58 16.55
N GLY A 280 11.15 -24.19 16.83
CA GLY A 280 11.04 -25.58 17.31
C GLY A 280 10.88 -26.63 16.20
N ALA A 281 10.66 -26.22 14.96
CA ALA A 281 10.47 -27.12 13.83
C ALA A 281 11.80 -27.68 13.29
N SER A 282 11.78 -28.93 12.86
CA SER A 282 12.90 -29.55 12.15
C SER A 282 12.97 -29.07 10.70
N GLN A 283 14.16 -29.08 10.08
CA GLN A 283 14.32 -28.73 8.66
C GLN A 283 13.39 -29.54 7.75
N GLN A 284 13.18 -30.83 8.06
CA GLN A 284 12.26 -31.67 7.31
C GLN A 284 10.81 -31.15 7.35
N GLN A 285 10.38 -30.59 8.48
CA GLN A 285 9.03 -30.01 8.61
C GLN A 285 8.92 -28.69 7.86
N ILE A 286 9.97 -27.86 7.90
CA ILE A 286 10.05 -26.63 7.11
C ILE A 286 9.97 -26.97 5.62
N ASP A 287 10.81 -27.90 5.13
CA ASP A 287 10.82 -28.32 3.73
C ASP A 287 9.47 -28.90 3.27
N GLN A 288 8.79 -29.65 4.15
CA GLN A 288 7.47 -30.23 3.85
C GLN A 288 6.38 -29.17 3.74
N LEU A 289 6.33 -28.23 4.69
CA LEU A 289 5.33 -27.16 4.65
C LEU A 289 5.62 -26.21 3.47
N GLN A 290 6.89 -25.91 3.20
CA GLN A 290 7.29 -25.10 2.04
C GLN A 290 6.83 -25.74 0.73
N GLN A 291 7.02 -27.05 0.55
CA GLN A 291 6.50 -27.75 -0.64
C GLN A 291 4.97 -27.68 -0.76
N ALA A 292 4.24 -27.70 0.35
CA ALA A 292 2.79 -27.56 0.35
C ALA A 292 2.37 -26.13 -0.04
N VAL A 293 3.07 -25.12 0.49
CA VAL A 293 2.87 -23.70 0.10
C VAL A 293 3.17 -23.51 -1.38
N ASP A 294 4.31 -23.97 -1.88
CA ASP A 294 4.69 -23.83 -3.29
C ASP A 294 3.64 -24.46 -4.23
N ALA A 295 3.15 -25.65 -3.88
CA ALA A 295 2.09 -26.32 -4.65
C ALA A 295 0.77 -25.53 -4.63
N LEU A 296 0.43 -24.94 -3.48
CA LEU A 296 -0.75 -24.08 -3.34
C LEU A 296 -0.62 -22.80 -4.18
N MET A 297 0.56 -22.17 -4.20
CA MET A 297 0.79 -20.95 -4.98
C MET A 297 0.73 -21.20 -6.49
N VAL A 298 1.31 -22.30 -6.97
CA VAL A 298 1.18 -22.70 -8.39
C VAL A 298 -0.30 -22.87 -8.76
N ARG A 299 -1.08 -23.49 -7.88
CA ARG A 299 -2.52 -23.70 -8.10
C ARG A 299 -3.33 -22.42 -8.03
N LEU A 300 -2.97 -21.49 -7.15
CA LEU A 300 -3.57 -20.16 -7.07
C LEU A 300 -3.34 -19.42 -8.39
N ALA A 301 -2.10 -19.40 -8.89
CA ALA A 301 -1.75 -18.80 -10.18
C ALA A 301 -2.51 -19.44 -11.36
N ASP A 302 -2.62 -20.78 -11.38
CA ASP A 302 -3.34 -21.52 -12.43
C ASP A 302 -4.88 -21.37 -12.36
N SER A 303 -5.42 -20.93 -11.22
CA SER A 303 -6.86 -20.83 -11.02
C SER A 303 -7.52 -19.70 -11.83
N GLY A 304 -6.72 -18.72 -12.29
CA GLY A 304 -7.21 -17.50 -12.91
C GLY A 304 -8.06 -16.63 -11.97
N LEU A 305 -8.07 -16.94 -10.67
CA LEU A 305 -8.63 -16.09 -9.64
C LEU A 305 -7.75 -14.84 -9.50
N THR A 306 -8.38 -13.74 -9.16
CA THR A 306 -7.72 -12.43 -9.09
C THR A 306 -8.06 -11.73 -7.77
N GLY A 307 -8.46 -12.53 -6.78
CA GLY A 307 -8.56 -12.19 -5.37
C GLY A 307 -9.36 -10.94 -5.08
N PRO A 308 -9.18 -10.32 -3.91
CA PRO A 308 -9.35 -8.89 -3.75
C PRO A 308 -8.23 -8.08 -4.45
N GLY A 309 -7.18 -8.75 -4.98
CA GLY A 309 -6.08 -8.24 -5.82
C GLY A 309 -5.31 -9.39 -6.51
N PRO A 310 -4.32 -9.12 -7.39
CA PRO A 310 -3.56 -10.17 -8.08
C PRO A 310 -2.84 -11.09 -7.10
N ASP A 311 -2.73 -12.38 -7.43
CA ASP A 311 -2.12 -13.42 -6.57
C ASP A 311 -2.72 -13.47 -5.14
N ARG A 312 -3.96 -13.00 -4.98
CA ARG A 312 -4.74 -13.11 -3.75
C ARG A 312 -5.99 -13.94 -3.98
N VAL A 313 -6.62 -14.35 -2.89
CA VAL A 313 -7.88 -15.08 -2.88
C VAL A 313 -8.81 -14.51 -1.81
N SER A 314 -10.09 -14.35 -2.15
CA SER A 314 -11.14 -14.03 -1.18
C SER A 314 -11.72 -15.30 -0.56
N SER A 315 -12.38 -15.18 0.60
CA SER A 315 -13.08 -16.32 1.23
C SER A 315 -14.14 -16.95 0.32
N ASP A 316 -14.83 -16.14 -0.49
CA ASP A 316 -15.84 -16.60 -1.43
C ASP A 316 -15.23 -17.36 -2.61
N GLU A 317 -14.12 -16.87 -3.17
CA GLU A 317 -13.39 -17.56 -4.25
C GLU A 317 -12.76 -18.86 -3.76
N LEU A 318 -12.22 -18.86 -2.55
CA LEU A 318 -11.67 -20.06 -1.94
C LEU A 318 -12.76 -21.12 -1.75
N LEU A 319 -13.92 -20.72 -1.21
CA LEU A 319 -15.07 -21.60 -1.04
C LEU A 319 -15.62 -22.12 -2.39
N ALA A 320 -15.67 -21.27 -3.41
CA ALA A 320 -16.12 -21.64 -4.74
C ALA A 320 -15.15 -22.59 -5.46
N ASN A 321 -13.85 -22.51 -5.14
CA ASN A 321 -12.81 -23.36 -5.70
C ASN A 321 -12.50 -24.54 -4.77
N GLY A 322 -13.33 -25.59 -4.83
CA GLY A 322 -13.21 -26.75 -3.94
C GLY A 322 -11.85 -27.45 -3.95
N SER A 323 -11.12 -27.43 -5.08
CA SER A 323 -9.73 -27.90 -5.08
C SER A 323 -8.83 -26.97 -4.30
N LEU A 324 -8.81 -25.67 -4.59
CA LEU A 324 -7.95 -24.74 -3.87
C LEU A 324 -8.21 -24.78 -2.36
N LEU A 325 -9.48 -24.87 -1.95
CA LEU A 325 -9.87 -25.06 -0.56
C LEU A 325 -9.28 -26.34 0.04
N THR A 326 -9.38 -27.48 -0.65
CA THR A 326 -8.86 -28.77 -0.14
C THR A 326 -7.35 -28.69 0.15
N GLU A 327 -6.59 -28.05 -0.72
CA GLU A 327 -5.14 -27.90 -0.55
C GLU A 327 -4.79 -26.90 0.56
N ALA A 328 -5.57 -25.82 0.67
CA ALA A 328 -5.44 -24.87 1.76
C ALA A 328 -5.79 -25.52 3.12
N GLU A 329 -6.79 -26.40 3.17
CA GLU A 329 -7.10 -27.22 4.36
C GLU A 329 -5.96 -28.17 4.74
N GLN A 330 -5.34 -28.84 3.76
CA GLN A 330 -4.16 -29.70 4.00
C GLN A 330 -2.95 -28.91 4.52
N LEU A 331 -2.75 -27.68 4.05
CA LEU A 331 -1.73 -26.77 4.57
C LEU A 331 -1.98 -26.50 6.06
N VAL A 332 -3.24 -26.22 6.44
CA VAL A 332 -3.63 -25.95 7.83
C VAL A 332 -3.43 -27.18 8.71
N GLU A 333 -3.78 -28.39 8.24
CA GLU A 333 -3.52 -29.63 8.98
C GLU A 333 -2.03 -29.80 9.30
N GLN A 334 -1.15 -29.57 8.32
CA GLN A 334 0.29 -29.63 8.51
C GLN A 334 0.77 -28.56 9.49
N LEU A 335 0.32 -27.33 9.33
CA LEU A 335 0.65 -26.22 10.22
C LEU A 335 0.24 -26.52 11.66
N VAL A 336 -1.01 -26.90 11.90
CA VAL A 336 -1.55 -27.23 13.24
C VAL A 336 -0.82 -28.42 13.87
N SER A 337 -0.40 -29.41 13.07
CA SER A 337 0.33 -30.59 13.56
C SER A 337 1.78 -30.32 13.99
N ALA A 338 2.34 -29.16 13.65
CA ALA A 338 3.72 -28.82 13.98
C ALA A 338 3.93 -28.62 15.50
N PRO A 339 5.17 -28.73 16.02
CA PRO A 339 5.45 -28.61 17.45
C PRO A 339 5.03 -27.25 18.06
N GLY A 340 4.46 -27.28 19.26
CA GLY A 340 3.89 -26.10 19.91
C GLY A 340 2.45 -25.82 19.47
N SER A 341 1.70 -25.03 20.23
CA SER A 341 0.35 -24.63 19.80
C SER A 341 0.44 -23.58 18.69
N LEU A 342 -0.49 -23.60 17.73
CA LEU A 342 -0.56 -22.56 16.71
C LEU A 342 -0.68 -21.16 17.33
N SER A 343 -1.46 -21.03 18.42
CA SER A 343 -1.58 -19.78 19.18
C SER A 343 -0.23 -19.26 19.71
N ASP A 344 0.62 -20.13 20.26
CA ASP A 344 1.92 -19.69 20.78
C ASP A 344 2.88 -19.29 19.66
N ARG A 345 2.83 -20.00 18.52
CA ARG A 345 3.64 -19.65 17.35
C ARG A 345 3.22 -18.32 16.73
N LEU A 346 1.92 -18.07 16.57
CA LEU A 346 1.44 -16.80 16.00
C LEU A 346 1.77 -15.59 16.89
N ARG A 347 1.73 -15.72 18.22
CA ARG A 347 2.20 -14.66 19.15
C ARG A 347 3.71 -14.38 19.04
N GLN A 348 4.48 -15.37 18.61
CA GLN A 348 5.93 -15.27 18.48
C GLN A 348 6.37 -14.84 17.08
N LEU A 349 5.43 -14.53 16.18
CA LEU A 349 5.77 -13.96 14.88
C LEU A 349 6.59 -12.68 15.07
N PRO A 350 7.60 -12.43 14.23
CA PRO A 350 8.30 -11.15 14.20
C PRO A 350 7.32 -9.98 14.09
N ASP A 351 7.65 -8.86 14.73
CA ASP A 351 6.75 -7.71 14.88
C ASP A 351 6.05 -7.32 13.58
N ALA A 352 6.82 -7.18 12.50
CA ALA A 352 6.31 -6.85 11.17
C ALA A 352 5.38 -7.94 10.61
N ALA A 353 5.82 -9.20 10.55
CA ALA A 353 5.03 -10.32 10.02
C ALA A 353 3.70 -10.48 10.78
N GLY A 354 3.73 -10.41 12.12
CA GLY A 354 2.51 -10.46 12.93
C GLY A 354 1.58 -9.28 12.71
N GLN A 355 2.13 -8.07 12.49
CA GLN A 355 1.33 -6.86 12.20
C GLN A 355 0.64 -6.96 10.83
N LEU A 356 1.35 -7.47 9.81
CA LEU A 356 0.82 -7.66 8.46
C LEU A 356 -0.30 -8.71 8.45
N LEU A 357 -0.07 -9.86 9.09
CA LEU A 357 -1.09 -10.90 9.21
C LEU A 357 -2.32 -10.42 10.00
N ALA A 358 -2.13 -9.67 11.08
CA ALA A 358 -3.24 -9.10 11.84
C ALA A 358 -4.04 -8.08 11.02
N ALA A 359 -3.38 -7.20 10.27
CA ALA A 359 -4.04 -6.22 9.40
C ALA A 359 -4.85 -6.89 8.28
N GLU A 360 -4.31 -7.93 7.66
CA GLU A 360 -5.03 -8.72 6.64
C GLU A 360 -6.31 -9.35 7.20
N GLY A 361 -6.20 -10.05 8.34
CA GLY A 361 -7.37 -10.64 9.00
C GLY A 361 -8.38 -9.58 9.43
N PHE A 362 -7.90 -8.44 9.92
CA PHE A 362 -8.73 -7.33 10.35
C PHE A 362 -9.59 -6.78 9.21
N PHE A 363 -9.00 -6.46 8.06
CA PHE A 363 -9.77 -5.97 6.92
C PHE A 363 -10.69 -7.03 6.31
N ASN A 364 -10.31 -8.31 6.35
CA ASN A 364 -11.21 -9.41 5.97
C ASN A 364 -12.47 -9.43 6.85
N GLU A 365 -12.34 -9.27 8.17
CA GLU A 365 -13.46 -9.21 9.09
C GLU A 365 -14.34 -7.96 8.90
N LEU A 366 -13.73 -6.80 8.64
CA LEU A 366 -14.48 -5.58 8.33
C LEU A 366 -15.30 -5.72 7.05
N ARG A 367 -14.73 -6.29 5.97
CA ARG A 367 -15.45 -6.53 4.71
C ARG A 367 -16.59 -7.52 4.89
N ALA A 368 -16.37 -8.59 5.65
CA ALA A 368 -17.41 -9.58 5.90
C ALA A 368 -18.56 -8.97 6.73
N ALA A 369 -18.24 -8.23 7.79
CA ALA A 369 -19.24 -7.48 8.57
C ALA A 369 -20.00 -6.46 7.71
N GLY A 370 -19.29 -5.69 6.87
CA GLY A 370 -19.89 -4.73 5.96
C GLY A 370 -20.79 -5.35 4.90
N SER A 371 -20.39 -6.50 4.35
CA SER A 371 -21.19 -7.26 3.38
C SER A 371 -22.48 -7.75 4.00
N GLN A 372 -22.39 -8.37 5.18
CA GLN A 372 -23.55 -8.84 5.94
C GLN A 372 -24.50 -7.68 6.26
N ALA A 373 -23.97 -6.57 6.79
CA ALA A 373 -24.77 -5.39 7.11
C ALA A 373 -25.42 -4.77 5.86
N GLY A 374 -24.71 -4.73 4.73
CA GLY A 374 -25.25 -4.29 3.45
C GLY A 374 -26.40 -5.17 2.97
N ASP A 375 -26.28 -6.49 3.09
CA ASP A 375 -27.33 -7.45 2.74
C ASP A 375 -28.54 -7.37 3.69
N ASP A 376 -28.31 -7.08 4.97
CA ASP A 376 -29.37 -6.78 5.93
C ASP A 376 -30.16 -5.53 5.49
N ILE A 377 -29.45 -4.43 5.16
CA ILE A 377 -30.03 -3.18 4.66
C ILE A 377 -30.84 -3.41 3.38
N ALA A 378 -30.27 -4.12 2.40
CA ALA A 378 -30.94 -4.44 1.14
C ALA A 378 -32.21 -5.28 1.35
N ALA A 379 -32.21 -6.15 2.36
CA ALA A 379 -33.35 -6.95 2.75
C ALA A 379 -34.36 -6.21 3.67
N GLY A 380 -34.10 -4.94 4.02
CA GLY A 380 -34.92 -4.16 4.96
C GLY A 380 -34.84 -4.64 6.42
N ARG A 381 -33.77 -5.37 6.78
CA ARG A 381 -33.45 -5.83 8.12
C ARG A 381 -32.56 -4.81 8.84
N THR A 382 -32.51 -4.88 10.16
CA THR A 382 -31.56 -4.09 10.94
C THR A 382 -30.14 -4.61 10.65
N PRO A 383 -29.20 -3.76 10.21
CA PRO A 383 -27.83 -4.19 9.97
C PRO A 383 -27.13 -4.62 11.26
N ASP A 384 -26.39 -5.72 11.17
CA ASP A 384 -25.51 -6.19 12.24
C ASP A 384 -24.04 -5.85 11.96
N TYR A 385 -23.47 -4.99 12.80
CA TYR A 385 -22.06 -4.59 12.75
C TYR A 385 -21.21 -5.25 13.85
N SER A 386 -21.81 -6.10 14.68
CA SER A 386 -21.16 -6.66 15.88
C SER A 386 -19.88 -7.42 15.56
N ARG A 387 -19.83 -8.13 14.43
CA ARG A 387 -18.63 -8.81 13.94
C ARG A 387 -17.45 -7.85 13.72
N GLY A 388 -17.70 -6.72 13.06
CA GLY A 388 -16.67 -5.72 12.78
C GLY A 388 -16.20 -5.00 14.05
N PHE A 389 -17.14 -4.61 14.93
CA PHE A 389 -16.79 -4.01 16.22
C PHE A 389 -16.01 -4.97 17.13
N ALA A 390 -16.33 -6.27 17.14
CA ALA A 390 -15.56 -7.26 17.88
C ALA A 390 -14.11 -7.34 17.35
N ALA A 391 -13.91 -7.31 16.03
CA ALA A 391 -12.56 -7.31 15.45
C ALA A 391 -11.77 -6.04 15.80
N ILE A 392 -12.44 -4.89 15.83
CA ILE A 392 -11.87 -3.60 16.25
C ILE A 392 -11.46 -3.65 17.71
N GLU A 393 -12.34 -4.10 18.60
CA GLU A 393 -12.10 -4.21 20.05
C GLU A 393 -11.00 -5.23 20.38
N THR A 394 -10.88 -6.32 19.61
CA THR A 394 -9.81 -7.31 19.81
C THR A 394 -8.45 -6.77 19.35
N LEU A 395 -8.37 -6.08 18.20
CA LEU A 395 -7.11 -5.56 17.69
C LEU A 395 -6.65 -4.29 18.44
N PHE A 396 -7.61 -3.46 18.83
CA PHE A 396 -7.39 -2.19 19.51
C PHE A 396 -8.03 -2.23 20.89
N ASP A 397 -7.19 -2.30 21.92
CA ASP A 397 -7.59 -2.34 23.33
C ASP A 397 -8.48 -1.14 23.67
N ASP A 398 -9.75 -1.40 23.94
CA ASP A 398 -10.78 -0.39 24.23
C ASP A 398 -10.50 0.41 25.53
N SER A 399 -9.56 -0.06 26.36
CA SER A 399 -9.10 0.66 27.55
C SER A 399 -8.10 1.78 27.22
N VAL A 400 -7.58 1.82 26.00
CA VAL A 400 -6.65 2.85 25.52
C VAL A 400 -7.43 3.99 24.86
N ASP A 401 -7.23 5.22 25.36
CA ASP A 401 -7.72 6.43 24.69
C ASP A 401 -6.83 6.75 23.49
N TYR A 402 -7.07 6.04 22.39
CA TYR A 402 -6.37 6.28 21.13
C TYR A 402 -6.67 7.69 20.64
N GLN A 403 -5.62 8.44 20.30
CA GLN A 403 -5.73 9.79 19.75
C GLN A 403 -4.80 9.91 18.56
N GLY A 404 -5.26 10.55 17.48
CA GLY A 404 -4.41 10.72 16.30
C GLY A 404 -5.22 10.85 15.03
N ASP A 405 -4.78 11.74 14.15
CA ASP A 405 -5.39 11.93 12.83
C ASP A 405 -4.33 11.64 11.76
N LEU A 406 -4.79 11.27 10.58
CA LEU A 406 -4.00 11.26 9.35
C LEU A 406 -4.40 12.45 8.46
N SER A 407 -3.44 13.28 8.06
CA SER A 407 -3.67 14.41 7.16
C SER A 407 -2.79 14.39 5.92
N LEU A 408 -3.43 14.50 4.75
CA LEU A 408 -2.81 14.57 3.42
C LEU A 408 -3.09 15.92 2.75
N LEU A 409 -3.07 17.03 3.52
CA LEU A 409 -3.54 18.36 3.10
C LEU A 409 -3.26 18.72 1.63
N TRP A 410 -2.01 18.58 1.20
CA TRP A 410 -1.57 18.77 -0.20
C TRP A 410 -0.48 17.76 -0.54
N SER A 411 -0.71 16.49 -0.20
CA SER A 411 0.26 15.39 -0.27
C SER A 411 -0.39 14.09 -0.78
N LYS A 412 0.37 12.99 -0.82
CA LYS A 412 -0.07 11.70 -1.36
C LYS A 412 0.47 10.48 -0.61
N ILE A 413 -0.23 9.35 -0.75
CA ILE A 413 0.22 7.99 -0.39
C ILE A 413 -0.05 7.07 -1.59
N TYR A 414 1.00 6.63 -2.29
CA TYR A 414 0.86 5.97 -3.59
C TYR A 414 1.66 4.65 -3.67
N THR A 415 1.07 3.61 -4.23
CA THR A 415 1.81 2.45 -4.75
C THR A 415 1.76 2.53 -6.28
N VAL A 416 2.90 2.84 -6.90
CA VAL A 416 2.93 3.21 -8.33
C VAL A 416 2.84 1.99 -9.24
N ASP A 417 3.60 0.93 -8.92
CA ASP A 417 3.73 -0.27 -9.73
C ASP A 417 3.31 -1.51 -8.94
N GLY A 418 2.09 -1.44 -8.42
CA GLY A 418 1.49 -2.46 -7.57
C GLY A 418 1.94 -2.39 -6.11
N GLY A 419 1.33 -3.27 -5.31
CA GLY A 419 1.38 -3.21 -3.85
C GLY A 419 0.12 -2.57 -3.29
N GLU A 420 -0.41 -3.17 -2.24
CA GLU A 420 -1.58 -2.69 -1.52
C GLU A 420 -1.25 -1.51 -0.59
N ILE A 421 -2.29 -0.76 -0.21
CA ILE A 421 -2.23 0.31 0.77
C ILE A 421 -3.20 -0.01 1.89
N ASN A 422 -2.68 -0.18 3.11
CA ASN A 422 -3.46 -0.37 4.33
C ASN A 422 -3.28 0.85 5.24
N ILE A 423 -4.38 1.45 5.70
CA ILE A 423 -4.37 2.64 6.55
C ILE A 423 -5.23 2.38 7.79
N LEU A 424 -4.63 2.56 8.97
CA LEU A 424 -5.28 2.33 10.27
C LEU A 424 -5.19 3.60 11.13
N VAL A 425 -6.31 4.28 11.35
CA VAL A 425 -6.40 5.47 12.20
C VAL A 425 -7.37 5.23 13.35
N THR A 426 -6.82 4.80 14.48
CA THR A 426 -7.59 4.30 15.64
C THR A 426 -8.16 5.40 16.53
N GLY A 427 -7.53 6.58 16.54
CA GLY A 427 -7.88 7.65 17.47
C GLY A 427 -8.66 8.82 16.89
N GLY A 428 -8.85 8.87 15.58
CA GLY A 428 -9.34 10.09 14.93
C GLY A 428 -9.69 9.90 13.47
N ALA A 429 -9.67 11.02 12.75
CA ALA A 429 -10.15 11.13 11.38
C ALA A 429 -9.01 11.07 10.36
N ILE A 430 -9.38 10.77 9.12
CA ILE A 430 -8.52 10.84 7.95
C ILE A 430 -8.98 12.00 7.08
N ASN A 431 -8.09 12.93 6.80
CA ASN A 431 -8.29 14.00 5.83
C ASN A 431 -7.45 13.73 4.58
N GLY A 432 -8.10 13.32 3.50
CA GLY A 432 -7.52 12.99 2.20
C GLY A 432 -6.94 14.17 1.41
N GLY A 433 -7.14 15.40 1.86
CA GLY A 433 -6.53 16.61 1.28
C GLY A 433 -7.52 17.58 0.63
N VAL A 434 -7.05 18.77 0.26
CA VAL A 434 -7.88 19.82 -0.34
C VAL A 434 -7.65 19.94 -1.86
N ASN A 435 -8.54 20.64 -2.57
CA ASN A 435 -8.36 21.04 -3.99
C ASN A 435 -7.87 22.47 -4.16
N VAL A 436 -7.80 23.25 -3.09
CA VAL A 436 -7.26 24.61 -3.12
C VAL A 436 -5.84 24.57 -2.58
N LYS A 437 -4.89 24.93 -3.44
CA LYS A 437 -3.47 25.02 -3.11
C LYS A 437 -3.27 25.83 -1.83
N PRO A 438 -2.70 25.24 -0.76
CA PRO A 438 -2.35 25.98 0.44
C PRO A 438 -1.31 27.07 0.15
N PRO A 439 -1.31 28.19 0.91
CA PRO A 439 -0.28 29.20 0.78
C PRO A 439 1.12 28.61 0.93
N ARG A 440 2.03 28.92 0.00
CA ARG A 440 3.43 28.43 -0.05
C ARG A 440 3.61 26.93 -0.37
N ALA A 441 2.55 26.20 -0.69
CA ALA A 441 2.69 24.89 -1.31
C ALA A 441 3.24 25.04 -2.74
N ASP A 442 3.80 23.98 -3.30
CA ASP A 442 4.11 23.92 -4.73
C ASP A 442 2.85 23.60 -5.56
N ASP A 443 2.90 23.93 -6.85
CA ASP A 443 1.83 23.55 -7.77
C ASP A 443 1.85 22.03 -7.94
N LYS A 444 0.72 21.38 -7.66
CA LYS A 444 0.54 19.94 -7.81
C LYS A 444 -0.67 19.63 -8.68
N GLY A 445 -0.49 18.65 -9.55
CA GLY A 445 -1.54 18.11 -10.38
C GLY A 445 -2.38 17.04 -9.68
N PRO A 446 -3.45 16.59 -10.33
CA PRO A 446 -4.24 15.44 -9.91
C PRO A 446 -3.42 14.19 -9.55
N SER A 447 -2.38 13.87 -10.33
CA SER A 447 -1.53 12.69 -10.12
C SER A 447 -0.61 12.76 -8.90
N GLU A 448 -0.64 13.86 -8.14
CA GLU A 448 0.29 14.13 -7.03
C GLU A 448 -0.42 14.31 -5.68
N LEU A 449 -1.71 13.98 -5.59
CA LEU A 449 -2.53 14.22 -4.41
C LEU A 449 -3.44 13.03 -4.09
N GLY A 450 -3.58 12.69 -2.81
CA GLY A 450 -4.54 11.69 -2.32
C GLY A 450 -3.95 10.30 -2.09
N ILE A 451 -4.79 9.28 -2.09
CA ILE A 451 -4.38 7.91 -1.77
C ILE A 451 -4.70 7.04 -2.99
N VAL A 452 -3.68 6.48 -3.63
CA VAL A 452 -3.88 5.77 -4.90
C VAL A 452 -3.00 4.52 -4.98
N ALA A 453 -3.65 3.36 -5.11
CA ALA A 453 -3.00 2.16 -5.64
C ALA A 453 -3.10 2.20 -7.16
N GLN A 454 -1.99 2.53 -7.81
CA GLN A 454 -1.96 2.89 -9.22
C GLN A 454 -1.75 1.67 -10.12
N GLY A 455 -0.79 0.83 -9.78
CA GLY A 455 -0.73 -0.54 -10.30
C GLY A 455 -1.75 -1.43 -9.59
N GLU A 456 -1.59 -2.74 -9.75
CA GLU A 456 -2.47 -3.71 -9.09
C GLU A 456 -2.28 -3.69 -7.57
N GLY A 457 -3.35 -3.46 -6.81
CA GLY A 457 -3.28 -3.45 -5.36
C GLY A 457 -4.55 -2.94 -4.70
N GLU A 458 -4.83 -3.45 -3.50
CA GLU A 458 -5.99 -3.01 -2.72
C GLU A 458 -5.76 -1.68 -2.02
N LEU A 459 -6.86 -1.02 -1.67
CA LEU A 459 -6.87 0.11 -0.77
C LEU A 459 -7.80 -0.17 0.42
N ASN A 460 -7.20 -0.37 1.59
CA ASN A 460 -7.92 -0.66 2.82
C ASN A 460 -7.73 0.47 3.84
N ILE A 461 -8.84 1.03 4.33
CA ILE A 461 -8.86 2.18 5.20
C ILE A 461 -9.76 1.90 6.38
N PHE A 462 -9.23 2.09 7.58
CA PHE A 462 -9.97 2.11 8.82
C PHE A 462 -9.75 3.45 9.53
N SER A 463 -10.85 4.06 9.95
CA SER A 463 -10.86 5.25 10.79
C SER A 463 -11.87 5.09 11.92
N SER A 464 -11.48 5.49 13.13
CA SER A 464 -12.43 5.62 14.24
C SER A 464 -13.38 6.81 14.01
N GLY A 465 -12.87 7.92 13.49
CA GLY A 465 -13.62 9.10 13.08
C GLY A 465 -13.94 9.13 11.59
N ASP A 466 -14.03 10.33 11.02
CA ASP A 466 -14.40 10.54 9.62
C ASP A 466 -13.30 10.10 8.63
N PHE A 467 -13.71 9.63 7.45
CA PHE A 467 -12.87 9.55 6.27
C PHE A 467 -13.32 10.58 5.23
N LEU A 468 -12.58 11.68 5.14
CA LEU A 468 -12.90 12.82 4.29
C LEU A 468 -11.96 12.90 3.10
N VAL A 469 -12.39 12.47 1.92
CA VAL A 469 -11.62 12.62 0.66
C VAL A 469 -11.56 14.10 0.23
N ASN A 470 -12.56 14.89 0.62
CA ASN A 470 -12.64 16.33 0.40
C ASN A 470 -12.62 16.74 -1.07
N ALA A 471 -11.47 17.05 -1.64
CA ALA A 471 -11.37 17.27 -3.09
C ALA A 471 -10.12 16.64 -3.70
N SER A 472 -9.57 15.71 -2.93
CA SER A 472 -8.52 14.79 -3.33
C SER A 472 -9.15 13.52 -3.89
N ARG A 473 -8.49 12.37 -3.72
CA ARG A 473 -8.97 11.07 -4.20
C ARG A 473 -8.55 9.90 -3.31
N ALA A 474 -9.32 8.83 -3.40
CA ALA A 474 -9.00 7.51 -2.89
C ALA A 474 -9.32 6.48 -3.99
N MET A 475 -8.30 5.89 -4.61
CA MET A 475 -8.51 5.09 -5.83
C MET A 475 -7.67 3.83 -5.91
N THR A 476 -8.23 2.78 -6.52
CA THR A 476 -7.49 1.63 -7.07
C THR A 476 -7.62 1.67 -8.59
N LEU A 477 -6.50 1.78 -9.31
CA LEU A 477 -6.51 2.04 -10.76
C LEU A 477 -6.04 0.85 -11.59
N GLY A 478 -5.18 0.00 -11.04
CA GLY A 478 -4.69 -1.20 -11.70
C GLY A 478 -5.53 -2.42 -11.37
N GLY A 479 -6.75 -2.30 -10.85
CA GLY A 479 -7.44 -3.40 -10.18
C GLY A 479 -7.13 -3.47 -8.68
N GLY A 480 -7.92 -4.23 -7.94
CA GLY A 480 -7.84 -4.32 -6.49
C GLY A 480 -9.03 -3.65 -5.80
N ASP A 481 -9.56 -4.30 -4.78
CA ASP A 481 -10.74 -3.82 -4.05
C ASP A 481 -10.41 -2.61 -3.17
N LEU A 482 -11.45 -1.83 -2.88
CA LEU A 482 -11.38 -0.70 -1.94
C LEU A 482 -12.27 -0.96 -0.73
N THR A 483 -11.69 -0.94 0.46
CA THR A 483 -12.45 -1.02 1.73
C THR A 483 -12.23 0.26 2.52
N ALA A 484 -13.31 0.90 2.94
CA ALA A 484 -13.27 2.04 3.86
C ALA A 484 -14.27 1.81 5.00
N TRP A 485 -13.77 1.79 6.23
CA TRP A 485 -14.55 1.71 7.45
C TRP A 485 -14.38 2.97 8.28
N SER A 486 -15.50 3.57 8.70
CA SER A 486 -15.56 4.67 9.66
C SER A 486 -16.46 4.29 10.83
N SER A 487 -15.90 4.06 12.02
CA SER A 487 -16.66 3.53 13.17
C SER A 487 -17.71 4.52 13.70
N PHE A 488 -17.31 5.78 13.88
CA PHE A 488 -18.11 6.82 14.55
C PHE A 488 -18.25 8.11 13.74
N GLY A 489 -17.78 8.10 12.50
CA GLY A 489 -17.81 9.25 11.59
C GLY A 489 -18.43 8.93 10.24
N ASP A 490 -18.27 9.88 9.34
CA ASP A 490 -18.77 9.82 7.97
C ASP A 490 -17.68 9.37 6.99
N ILE A 491 -18.11 8.79 5.87
CA ILE A 491 -17.28 8.60 4.67
C ILE A 491 -17.78 9.58 3.61
N ASP A 492 -16.96 10.58 3.27
CA ASP A 492 -17.29 11.58 2.26
C ASP A 492 -16.31 11.52 1.09
N ALA A 493 -16.82 11.13 -0.09
CA ALA A 493 -16.08 11.12 -1.35
C ALA A 493 -15.73 12.54 -1.83
N GLY A 494 -16.41 13.56 -1.30
CA GLY A 494 -15.99 14.94 -1.43
C GLY A 494 -16.63 15.73 -2.57
N ARG A 495 -16.16 16.97 -2.77
CA ARG A 495 -16.74 18.01 -3.65
C ARG A 495 -15.82 18.44 -4.80
N GLY A 496 -14.81 17.63 -5.12
CA GLY A 496 -13.94 17.88 -6.26
C GLY A 496 -14.62 17.57 -7.61
N ALA A 497 -13.98 17.94 -8.73
CA ALA A 497 -14.54 17.71 -10.05
C ALA A 497 -14.54 16.20 -10.40
N LYS A 498 -15.70 15.67 -10.77
CA LYS A 498 -15.84 14.33 -11.35
C LYS A 498 -15.16 14.33 -12.72
N SER A 499 -14.12 13.52 -12.92
CA SER A 499 -13.51 13.35 -14.24
C SER A 499 -14.31 12.39 -15.14
N ALA A 500 -13.99 12.40 -16.43
CA ALA A 500 -14.63 11.62 -17.47
C ALA A 500 -14.51 10.10 -17.26
N ILE A 501 -15.52 9.39 -17.76
CA ILE A 501 -15.94 7.98 -17.56
C ILE A 501 -14.88 6.91 -17.95
N ALA A 502 -13.68 7.30 -18.39
CA ALA A 502 -12.61 6.36 -18.64
C ALA A 502 -11.27 7.07 -18.45
N ALA A 503 -10.55 6.67 -17.42
CA ALA A 503 -9.12 6.87 -17.27
C ALA A 503 -8.40 6.24 -18.49
N PRO A 504 -7.81 7.02 -19.42
CA PRO A 504 -6.99 6.45 -20.49
C PRO A 504 -5.78 5.76 -19.88
N ALA A 505 -5.39 4.62 -20.45
CA ALA A 505 -4.19 3.88 -20.06
C ALA A 505 -2.98 4.82 -19.98
N PRO A 506 -2.13 4.68 -18.95
CA PRO A 506 -1.01 5.57 -18.74
C PRO A 506 -0.01 5.50 -19.90
N SER A 507 0.60 6.63 -20.26
CA SER A 507 1.60 6.63 -21.32
C SER A 507 2.98 6.28 -20.75
N ILE A 508 3.50 5.13 -21.16
CA ILE A 508 4.88 4.74 -20.86
C ILE A 508 5.79 5.49 -21.83
N THR A 509 6.63 6.35 -21.29
CA THR A 509 7.69 7.03 -22.02
C THR A 509 9.03 6.50 -21.55
N THR A 510 9.97 6.32 -22.48
CA THR A 510 11.36 5.97 -22.12
C THR A 510 12.23 7.12 -22.61
N ASP A 511 12.97 7.74 -21.70
CA ASP A 511 13.88 8.81 -22.08
C ASP A 511 15.11 8.28 -22.83
N SER A 512 15.90 9.19 -23.40
CA SER A 512 17.13 8.85 -24.13
C SER A 512 18.21 8.19 -23.27
N SER A 513 18.05 8.16 -21.95
CA SER A 513 18.94 7.54 -20.98
C SER A 513 18.47 6.14 -20.57
N GLY A 514 17.33 5.67 -21.09
CA GLY A 514 16.76 4.36 -20.79
C GLY A 514 15.89 4.34 -19.54
N ASN A 515 15.58 5.49 -18.93
CA ASN A 515 14.67 5.55 -17.79
C ASN A 515 13.23 5.45 -18.28
N VAL A 516 12.48 4.53 -17.70
CA VAL A 516 11.05 4.35 -17.97
C VAL A 516 10.27 5.29 -17.05
N SER A 517 9.47 6.18 -17.62
CA SER A 517 8.56 7.07 -16.92
C SER A 517 7.14 6.81 -17.40
N ILE A 518 6.31 6.33 -16.48
CA ILE A 518 4.89 6.08 -16.73
C ILE A 518 4.13 7.35 -16.33
N ASP A 519 3.49 8.01 -17.31
CA ASP A 519 2.62 9.16 -17.08
C ASP A 519 1.17 8.69 -16.94
N PHE A 520 0.67 8.78 -15.71
CA PHE A 520 -0.67 8.39 -15.33
C PHE A 520 -1.63 9.58 -15.23
N SER A 521 -1.25 10.77 -15.69
CA SER A 521 -2.06 12.00 -15.59
C SER A 521 -3.47 11.86 -16.20
N SER A 522 -3.60 11.00 -17.22
CA SER A 522 -4.88 10.65 -17.82
C SER A 522 -5.74 9.74 -16.92
N ALA A 523 -5.12 8.81 -16.18
CA ALA A 523 -5.80 7.82 -15.36
C ALA A 523 -6.19 8.32 -13.95
N VAL A 524 -5.41 9.25 -13.38
CA VAL A 524 -5.66 9.85 -12.06
C VAL A 524 -6.43 11.18 -12.16
N SER A 525 -6.94 11.52 -13.35
CA SER A 525 -7.81 12.68 -13.52
C SER A 525 -9.09 12.43 -12.72
N GLY A 526 -9.45 13.31 -11.78
CA GLY A 526 -10.69 13.25 -11.00
C GLY A 526 -10.52 13.16 -9.48
N SER A 527 -11.52 13.68 -8.77
CA SER A 527 -11.68 13.50 -7.33
C SER A 527 -12.66 12.36 -7.03
N GLY A 528 -12.74 11.94 -5.76
CA GLY A 528 -13.74 10.97 -5.30
C GLY A 528 -13.14 9.64 -4.86
N ILE A 529 -14.02 8.66 -4.65
CA ILE A 529 -13.67 7.27 -4.34
C ILE A 529 -13.88 6.44 -5.59
N ARG A 530 -12.85 5.72 -6.05
CA ARG A 530 -12.97 4.95 -7.30
C ARG A 530 -12.24 3.62 -7.30
N THR A 531 -12.76 2.67 -8.05
CA THR A 531 -12.03 1.45 -8.42
C THR A 531 -12.13 1.23 -9.92
N VAL A 532 -11.03 0.78 -10.52
CA VAL A 532 -10.93 0.49 -11.96
C VAL A 532 -10.45 -0.94 -12.13
N ALA A 533 -10.99 -1.65 -13.12
CA ALA A 533 -10.50 -2.97 -13.48
C ALA A 533 -9.14 -2.88 -14.18
N ALA A 534 -8.24 -3.83 -13.91
CA ALA A 534 -6.89 -3.87 -14.46
C ALA A 534 -6.83 -3.92 -16.01
N GLY A 535 -7.90 -4.37 -16.68
CA GLY A 535 -8.02 -4.37 -18.13
C GLY A 535 -9.25 -5.10 -18.66
N ASN A 536 -9.30 -5.34 -19.98
CA ASN A 536 -10.40 -6.09 -20.58
C ASN A 536 -10.31 -7.57 -20.22
N GLY A 537 -11.35 -8.09 -19.55
CA GLY A 537 -11.43 -9.50 -19.14
C GLY A 537 -10.83 -9.81 -17.76
N THR A 538 -10.37 -8.79 -17.03
CA THR A 538 -9.94 -8.93 -15.62
C THR A 538 -11.14 -8.79 -14.68
N ARG A 539 -11.00 -9.27 -13.44
CA ARG A 539 -12.04 -9.09 -12.41
C ARG A 539 -12.28 -7.61 -12.16
N LEU A 540 -13.55 -7.29 -11.95
CA LEU A 540 -13.99 -5.97 -11.54
C LEU A 540 -13.66 -5.77 -10.06
N ALA A 541 -13.16 -4.60 -9.71
CA ALA A 541 -12.78 -4.27 -8.34
C ALA A 541 -14.01 -3.79 -7.54
N ASP A 542 -14.28 -4.46 -6.42
CA ASP A 542 -15.39 -4.14 -5.53
C ASP A 542 -15.02 -2.96 -4.60
N ALA A 543 -16.04 -2.29 -4.06
CA ALA A 543 -15.87 -1.30 -3.00
C ALA A 543 -16.80 -1.59 -1.81
N PHE A 544 -16.24 -1.54 -0.60
CA PHE A 544 -16.94 -1.71 0.67
C PHE A 544 -16.83 -0.41 1.47
N LEU A 545 -17.93 0.35 1.55
CA LEU A 545 -18.00 1.63 2.27
C LEU A 545 -18.91 1.47 3.48
N ILE A 546 -18.32 1.46 4.67
CA ILE A 546 -18.98 1.01 5.90
C ILE A 546 -18.88 2.12 6.95
N ALA A 547 -20.02 2.71 7.31
CA ALA A 547 -20.12 3.77 8.31
C ALA A 547 -21.25 3.47 9.29
N PRO A 548 -21.04 2.56 10.27
CA PRO A 548 -22.12 2.04 11.12
C PRO A 548 -22.89 3.11 11.89
N ASN A 549 -22.21 4.19 12.28
CA ASN A 549 -22.79 5.29 13.06
C ASN A 549 -22.81 6.64 12.32
N GLY A 550 -22.53 6.64 11.01
CA GLY A 550 -22.41 7.87 10.23
C GLY A 550 -23.13 7.80 8.89
N GLU A 551 -22.60 8.55 7.94
CA GLU A 551 -23.13 8.69 6.59
C GLU A 551 -22.09 8.30 5.54
N VAL A 552 -22.57 7.72 4.44
CA VAL A 552 -21.77 7.61 3.21
C VAL A 552 -22.28 8.63 2.21
N SER A 553 -21.45 9.62 1.89
CA SER A 553 -21.75 10.69 0.94
C SER A 553 -20.89 10.53 -0.32
N ALA A 554 -21.55 10.49 -1.48
CA ALA A 554 -20.87 10.56 -2.77
C ALA A 554 -20.39 11.98 -3.12
N GLY A 555 -20.93 13.00 -2.45
CA GLY A 555 -20.66 14.41 -2.72
C GLY A 555 -20.81 14.77 -4.20
N ASP A 556 -20.07 15.79 -4.66
CA ASP A 556 -20.01 16.17 -6.08
C ASP A 556 -18.96 15.34 -6.85
N ALA A 557 -17.95 14.83 -6.14
CA ALA A 557 -16.85 14.08 -6.74
C ALA A 557 -17.27 12.70 -7.24
N GLY A 558 -18.22 12.07 -6.55
CA GLY A 558 -18.82 10.80 -6.88
C GLY A 558 -18.07 9.59 -6.32
N ILE A 559 -18.78 8.47 -6.33
CA ILE A 559 -18.24 7.14 -6.06
C ILE A 559 -18.41 6.34 -7.35
N ASP A 560 -17.32 5.86 -7.93
CA ASP A 560 -17.34 5.16 -9.22
C ASP A 560 -16.52 3.88 -9.16
N VAL A 561 -17.20 2.74 -9.19
CA VAL A 561 -16.62 1.44 -8.85
C VAL A 561 -16.84 0.50 -10.01
N SER A 562 -15.77 -0.13 -10.48
CA SER A 562 -15.85 -1.07 -11.60
C SER A 562 -16.68 -2.32 -11.27
N GLY A 563 -16.61 -2.81 -10.04
CA GLY A 563 -17.34 -3.98 -9.53
C GLY A 563 -18.57 -3.63 -8.70
N ARG A 564 -18.85 -4.42 -7.67
CA ARG A 564 -19.97 -4.21 -6.76
C ARG A 564 -19.67 -3.11 -5.75
N VAL A 565 -20.70 -2.33 -5.39
CA VAL A 565 -20.62 -1.33 -4.33
C VAL A 565 -21.46 -1.79 -3.15
N VAL A 566 -20.78 -2.15 -2.07
CA VAL A 566 -21.41 -2.44 -0.78
C VAL A 566 -21.37 -1.18 0.06
N ILE A 567 -22.55 -0.65 0.40
CA ILE A 567 -22.67 0.50 1.31
C ILE A 567 -23.45 0.06 2.54
N ALA A 568 -22.80 0.10 3.69
CA ALA A 568 -23.40 -0.26 4.96
C ALA A 568 -23.37 0.93 5.92
N ALA A 569 -24.39 1.79 5.83
CA ALA A 569 -24.53 2.96 6.68
C ALA A 569 -26.00 3.32 6.95
N PRO A 570 -26.32 3.97 8.09
CA PRO A 570 -27.65 4.48 8.38
C PRO A 570 -28.19 5.48 7.35
N ARG A 571 -27.31 6.26 6.72
CA ARG A 571 -27.67 7.26 5.71
C ARG A 571 -26.70 7.23 4.53
N VAL A 572 -27.25 7.37 3.33
CA VAL A 572 -26.49 7.52 2.09
C VAL A 572 -26.94 8.76 1.34
N VAL A 573 -25.99 9.56 0.86
CA VAL A 573 -26.24 10.82 0.14
C VAL A 573 -25.58 10.79 -1.23
N GLY A 574 -26.29 11.35 -2.22
CA GLY A 574 -25.82 11.42 -3.60
C GLY A 574 -25.87 10.07 -4.30
N LEU A 575 -26.94 9.28 -4.09
CA LEU A 575 -27.15 7.98 -4.75
C LEU A 575 -27.06 8.06 -6.28
N ASP A 576 -27.49 9.17 -6.85
CA ASP A 576 -27.38 9.50 -8.27
C ASP A 576 -25.93 9.72 -8.73
N ASN A 577 -25.01 9.95 -7.80
CA ASN A 577 -23.59 10.10 -8.03
C ASN A 577 -22.76 8.87 -7.61
N ILE A 578 -23.43 7.73 -7.40
CA ILE A 578 -22.83 6.42 -7.11
C ILE A 578 -23.05 5.50 -8.31
N SER A 579 -21.96 4.96 -8.85
CA SER A 579 -21.98 3.97 -9.94
C SER A 579 -21.22 2.70 -9.53
N GLY A 580 -21.78 1.55 -9.92
CA GLY A 580 -21.28 0.21 -9.64
C GLY A 580 -21.79 -0.79 -10.68
N GLY A 581 -21.00 -1.83 -10.96
CA GLY A 581 -21.28 -2.82 -12.00
C GLY A 581 -22.40 -3.83 -11.66
N VAL A 582 -22.66 -4.18 -10.38
CA VAL A 582 -23.52 -5.33 -10.06
C VAL A 582 -24.54 -5.15 -8.91
N SER A 583 -24.35 -4.25 -7.94
CA SER A 583 -25.42 -3.87 -7.00
C SER A 583 -25.02 -2.64 -6.20
N VAL A 584 -25.99 -1.80 -5.86
CA VAL A 584 -25.87 -0.79 -4.80
C VAL A 584 -26.85 -1.21 -3.72
N ASN A 585 -26.36 -1.86 -2.67
CA ASN A 585 -27.18 -2.32 -1.55
C ASN A 585 -27.56 -1.12 -0.68
N VAL A 586 -28.52 -0.30 -1.11
CA VAL A 586 -28.99 0.85 -0.32
C VAL A 586 -30.47 0.73 -0.03
N ALA A 587 -30.84 0.96 1.23
CA ALA A 587 -32.24 1.13 1.57
C ALA A 587 -32.81 2.30 0.77
N PRO A 588 -34.01 2.17 0.17
CA PRO A 588 -34.70 3.32 -0.40
C PRO A 588 -34.91 4.36 0.70
N PRO A 589 -34.75 5.66 0.41
CA PRO A 589 -34.99 6.71 1.40
C PRO A 589 -36.40 6.55 1.97
N ALA A 590 -36.55 6.74 3.27
CA ALA A 590 -37.87 6.76 3.91
C ALA A 590 -38.70 7.90 3.31
N GLU A 591 -39.51 7.61 2.29
CA GLU A 591 -40.41 8.59 1.72
C GLU A 591 -41.45 8.97 2.78
N ALA A 592 -41.49 10.26 3.10
CA ALA A 592 -42.62 10.87 3.76
C ALA A 592 -43.88 10.51 2.97
N SER A 593 -44.82 9.83 3.63
CA SER A 593 -46.07 9.33 3.07
C SER A 593 -46.79 10.38 2.20
N VAL A 594 -46.72 10.26 0.88
CA VAL A 594 -47.69 10.88 -0.03
C VAL A 594 -47.92 9.93 -1.20
N GLY A 595 -49.16 9.47 -1.35
CA GLY A 595 -49.54 8.38 -2.25
C GLY A 595 -49.25 8.64 -3.73
N GLY A 596 -48.79 7.58 -4.39
CA GLY A 596 -48.65 7.47 -5.85
C GLY A 596 -48.07 6.11 -6.24
N LEU A 597 -48.92 5.07 -6.30
CA LEU A 597 -48.58 3.80 -6.93
C LEU A 597 -48.38 4.01 -8.45
N ASP A 598 -47.16 4.28 -8.92
CA ASP A 598 -46.81 4.09 -10.35
C ASP A 598 -45.29 3.97 -10.66
N SER A 599 -44.38 4.06 -9.68
CA SER A 599 -42.92 4.02 -9.95
C SER A 599 -42.24 2.68 -9.64
N LEU A 600 -42.96 1.67 -9.13
CA LEU A 600 -42.39 0.35 -8.79
C LEU A 600 -42.00 -0.51 -10.01
N GLY A 601 -42.36 -0.11 -11.23
CA GLY A 601 -42.05 -0.88 -12.45
C GLY A 601 -40.62 -0.75 -12.97
N GLY A 602 -39.87 0.29 -12.56
CA GLY A 602 -38.53 0.57 -13.09
C GLY A 602 -37.40 -0.19 -12.38
N VAL A 603 -37.54 -0.43 -11.07
CA VAL A 603 -36.47 -1.03 -10.23
C VAL A 603 -36.43 -2.57 -10.36
N LEU A 604 -37.54 -3.22 -10.70
CA LEU A 604 -37.56 -4.67 -10.95
C LEU A 604 -37.02 -5.06 -12.34
N ALA A 605 -37.00 -4.12 -13.29
CA ALA A 605 -36.51 -4.38 -14.65
C ALA A 605 -34.98 -4.47 -14.75
N SER A 606 -34.22 -3.89 -13.80
CA SER A 606 -32.77 -4.04 -13.74
C SER A 606 -32.33 -5.41 -13.20
N VAL A 607 -33.21 -6.12 -12.48
CA VAL A 607 -32.92 -7.44 -11.89
C VAL A 607 -33.12 -8.59 -12.89
N THR A 608 -33.83 -8.37 -14.01
CA THR A 608 -34.17 -9.46 -14.95
C THR A 608 -33.34 -9.46 -16.24
N ASN A 609 -32.70 -8.33 -16.61
CA ASN A 609 -31.93 -8.23 -17.86
C ASN A 609 -30.42 -8.50 -17.72
N SER A 610 -29.86 -8.60 -16.51
CA SER A 610 -28.43 -8.87 -16.30
C SER A 610 -28.05 -10.36 -16.26
N VAL A 611 -29.02 -11.28 -16.41
CA VAL A 611 -28.79 -12.74 -16.40
C VAL A 611 -29.03 -13.41 -17.76
N VAL A 612 -29.44 -12.66 -18.80
CA VAL A 612 -29.80 -13.24 -20.11
C VAL A 612 -28.78 -12.93 -21.23
N ASP A 613 -27.84 -12.01 -21.05
CA ASP A 613 -26.87 -11.64 -22.11
C ASP A 613 -25.46 -12.29 -21.97
N SER A 614 -25.22 -13.15 -20.96
CA SER A 614 -23.91 -13.83 -20.78
C SER A 614 -23.90 -15.33 -21.11
N VAL A 615 -25.01 -15.90 -21.60
CA VAL A 615 -25.07 -17.32 -21.99
C VAL A 615 -25.83 -17.47 -23.32
N GLY A 616 -25.15 -17.25 -24.44
CA GLY A 616 -25.73 -17.39 -25.77
C GLY A 616 -24.73 -17.42 -26.92
N GLU A 617 -24.41 -18.63 -27.37
CA GLU A 617 -23.88 -19.00 -28.70
C GLU A 617 -22.39 -18.80 -29.04
N SER A 618 -21.61 -19.84 -28.71
CA SER A 618 -20.61 -20.40 -29.63
C SER A 618 -21.24 -21.56 -30.42
N GLY A 619 -21.45 -21.37 -31.73
CA GLY A 619 -21.97 -22.42 -32.62
C GLY A 619 -21.53 -22.20 -34.07
N PHE A 620 -20.44 -22.84 -34.47
CA PHE A 620 -20.13 -23.10 -35.87
C PHE A 620 -20.98 -24.30 -36.33
N ASP A 621 -21.82 -24.16 -37.38
CA ASP A 621 -21.65 -24.94 -38.62
C ASP A 621 -22.55 -24.46 -39.80
N ASP A 622 -22.02 -24.78 -40.98
CA ASP A 622 -22.32 -24.60 -42.41
C ASP A 622 -23.79 -24.56 -42.91
N SER A 623 -24.09 -23.63 -43.86
CA SER A 623 -24.55 -23.96 -45.24
C SER A 623 -25.07 -22.76 -46.05
N GLY A 624 -24.33 -22.43 -47.12
CA GLY A 624 -24.85 -22.15 -48.47
C GLY A 624 -25.72 -20.92 -48.74
N ALA A 625 -25.12 -19.87 -49.30
CA ALA A 625 -25.80 -19.03 -50.30
C ALA A 625 -24.80 -18.47 -51.33
N THR A 626 -24.98 -18.89 -52.58
CA THR A 626 -24.23 -18.45 -53.75
C THR A 626 -24.85 -17.21 -54.41
N ASN A 627 -23.96 -16.47 -55.10
CA ASN A 627 -24.15 -15.60 -56.26
C ASN A 627 -24.29 -14.07 -56.09
N ASP A 628 -23.16 -13.43 -56.43
CA ASP A 628 -22.93 -12.39 -57.45
C ASP A 628 -23.36 -10.92 -57.22
N GLY A 629 -22.34 -10.04 -57.31
CA GLY A 629 -22.45 -8.91 -58.27
C GLY A 629 -21.98 -7.49 -57.93
N GLN A 630 -20.74 -7.28 -57.43
CA GLN A 630 -19.87 -6.10 -57.72
C GLN A 630 -20.29 -4.65 -57.24
N PRO A 631 -19.36 -3.65 -57.19
CA PRO A 631 -19.13 -2.79 -56.02
C PRO A 631 -19.54 -1.31 -56.22
N SER A 632 -19.52 -0.51 -55.15
CA SER A 632 -19.55 0.96 -55.25
C SER A 632 -18.50 1.64 -54.35
N VAL A 633 -17.70 2.48 -55.00
CA VAL A 633 -16.71 3.43 -54.47
C VAL A 633 -17.35 4.80 -54.38
N TRP A 634 -17.23 5.56 -53.27
CA TRP A 634 -17.19 7.05 -53.22
C TRP A 634 -16.57 7.49 -51.88
N LEU A 635 -15.36 8.06 -51.84
CA LEU A 635 -14.97 9.48 -51.98
C LEU A 635 -15.04 10.28 -50.66
N MET A 636 -13.91 10.40 -49.95
CA MET A 636 -13.70 11.31 -48.80
C MET A 636 -13.33 12.72 -49.27
N ARG A 637 -13.96 13.74 -48.69
CA ARG A 637 -13.60 15.17 -48.82
C ARG A 637 -13.22 15.70 -47.44
N PHE A 638 -12.01 16.24 -47.32
CA PHE A 638 -11.58 17.03 -46.17
C PHE A 638 -11.64 18.52 -46.52
N GLU A 639 -12.24 19.32 -45.65
CA GLU A 639 -12.06 20.78 -45.66
C GLU A 639 -11.63 21.26 -44.27
N TYR A 640 -10.46 21.89 -44.26
CA TYR A 640 -9.82 22.57 -43.13
C TYR A 640 -9.75 24.04 -43.49
N TYR A 641 -10.12 24.96 -42.60
CA TYR A 641 -9.53 26.30 -42.54
C TYR A 641 -9.80 26.91 -41.15
N GLY A 642 -8.73 27.34 -40.49
CA GLY A 642 -8.75 27.97 -39.18
C GLY A 642 -8.72 29.51 -39.20
N VAL A 643 -8.58 29.99 -37.96
CA VAL A 643 -8.04 31.25 -37.41
C VAL A 643 -8.78 32.61 -37.59
N ASP A 644 -9.17 33.10 -36.40
CA ASP A 644 -8.89 34.41 -35.77
C ASP A 644 -9.75 35.68 -35.96
N ALA A 645 -9.88 36.32 -34.80
CA ALA A 645 -10.06 37.74 -34.47
C ALA A 645 -11.47 38.36 -34.58
N THR A 646 -12.11 38.58 -33.42
CA THR A 646 -12.10 39.89 -32.73
C THR A 646 -12.56 39.76 -31.28
#